data_AF-A0A950VKF8-F1
#
_entry.id   AF-A0A950VKF8-F1
#
_cell.length_a   1.000
_cell.length_b   1.000
_cell.length_c   1.000
_cell.angle_alpha   90.00
_cell.angle_beta   90.00
_cell.angle_gamma   90.00
#
_symmetry.space_group_name_H-M   'P 1'
#
loop_
_entity.id
_entity.type
_entity.pdbx_description
1 polymer ?
#
loop_
_entity_poly.entity_id
_entity_poly.type
_entity_poly.pdbx_seq_one_letter_code
_entity_poly.pdbx_strand_id
1 'polypeptide(L)'
;VLASCWAGFAKMAWAQEYVVAGGCLFLLFLLLSALERRVILAGLAGLMLVGTFTAAAGWRAGSDATFAFLLAQLGLGIAGSGTILAATAVWAAWVERRRGTSALEATSARPSWHALLASSWRVMAGAAGLLALVFCLVSLETAGSPQHTGTLALLTATALLLAWGYNTAVLTWIGSALALGAITNWLFWNVSDLEASTLWLAIAFLTHATAALAVSFVLDIFLKFLSPAGAASAEETAPARETLVGCSRRLFSIPLIQSALASSLPVLPFLLVPGWGTTAAIAGCLFWLSALWLWLSWRNRRPGLFAAFQAVLCLAVLFAVTAGLEHQAWYWYWGESVTDRLIEPWTLQAYGIGLGVLSLLWVAARLGLRSSPTAQKLLEPGWPSVDRLVLAFLVVGQWVLAGLGILPAIGRELFWSGGVWFGLPPDLTLGPAAWALLGLLALVLVLALWDRGTEATVLGLVVAGLTLPFLTAGPFVWQQAATPALCWGLGACFLTLSVLVWLRVPLSRLATRVAWPLPSGNNLPFQVRFLLLVGSVGPSLFLTLLAGAFQMMGEPWLRPLPDSWFASLHELVILAVPLGLVSLGFVGHSLRERSPGYAFSAGLVVTLIVTGGYAWLFLNHHQSLRDVEAVQLWARLVQLVALTAAVWGLAWLWVRSRVRARSPWSESPLVQPLLSLQTGIAIAGNVGFILPALWLLVVFPSGLVWTLEAGSVLGWLTLVSAAAAGVVHHRQQRPTLNLRAMGVIGLAVVGLLACSVVGWQQEDLWGYRVLMLGWAAYALAWVPAAWRMVRRSEGREEGSRAREW
;
A
#
# COMPACT_ATOMS: atom_id res chain seq x y z
N VAL A 1 -36.06 -31.59 49.22
CA VAL A 1 -35.78 -31.38 47.79
C VAL A 1 -36.87 -31.98 46.91
N LEU A 2 -37.00 -33.31 46.78
CA LEU A 2 -38.11 -33.92 46.00
C LEU A 2 -39.50 -33.44 46.47
N ALA A 3 -39.75 -33.39 47.79
CA ALA A 3 -41.01 -32.85 48.33
C ALA A 3 -41.21 -31.34 48.04
N SER A 4 -40.13 -30.55 48.00
CA SER A 4 -40.17 -29.11 47.69
C SER A 4 -40.38 -28.86 46.19
N CYS A 5 -39.72 -29.65 45.34
CA CYS A 5 -39.96 -29.69 43.90
C CYS A 5 -41.38 -30.16 43.58
N TRP A 6 -41.89 -31.15 44.33
CA TRP A 6 -43.25 -31.68 44.20
C TRP A 6 -44.31 -30.66 44.64
N ALA A 7 -44.10 -29.94 45.74
CA ALA A 7 -44.99 -28.87 46.21
C ALA A 7 -45.11 -27.73 45.18
N GLY A 8 -44.00 -27.35 44.54
CA GLY A 8 -43.99 -26.36 43.45
C GLY A 8 -44.76 -26.80 42.20
N PHE A 9 -44.70 -28.10 41.84
CA PHE A 9 -45.51 -28.65 40.74
C PHE A 9 -47.00 -28.80 41.09
N ALA A 10 -47.33 -28.95 42.38
CA ALA A 10 -48.69 -29.24 42.85
C ALA A 10 -49.56 -27.98 43.12
N LYS A 11 -49.14 -26.77 42.71
CA LYS A 11 -49.78 -25.48 43.09
C LYS A 11 -49.91 -25.27 44.61
N MET A 12 -49.15 -25.99 45.45
CA MET A 12 -49.12 -25.69 46.87
C MET A 12 -48.37 -24.38 47.08
N ALA A 13 -48.95 -23.46 47.86
CA ALA A 13 -48.32 -22.19 48.18
C ALA A 13 -46.93 -22.46 48.78
N TRP A 14 -45.88 -21.91 48.15
CA TRP A 14 -44.53 -21.95 48.70
C TRP A 14 -44.57 -21.30 50.08
N ALA A 15 -44.36 -22.09 51.13
CA ALA A 15 -44.55 -21.66 52.50
C ALA A 15 -43.19 -21.38 53.18
N GLN A 16 -43.13 -20.36 54.05
CA GLN A 16 -41.91 -19.94 54.74
C GLN A 16 -41.32 -21.09 55.59
N GLU A 17 -42.17 -21.99 56.06
CA GLU A 17 -41.85 -23.18 56.84
C GLU A 17 -40.85 -24.09 56.12
N TYR A 18 -40.91 -24.18 54.79
CA TYR A 18 -39.97 -24.99 54.00
C TYR A 18 -38.54 -24.43 54.01
N VAL A 19 -38.40 -23.10 54.06
CA VAL A 19 -37.08 -22.44 54.16
C VAL A 19 -36.47 -22.71 55.53
N VAL A 20 -37.27 -22.57 56.60
CA VAL A 20 -36.82 -22.82 57.97
C VAL A 20 -36.43 -24.29 58.16
N ALA A 21 -37.27 -25.23 57.70
CA ALA A 21 -36.99 -26.66 57.81
C ALA A 21 -35.70 -27.05 57.05
N GLY A 22 -35.52 -26.52 55.83
CA GLY A 22 -34.29 -26.74 55.05
C GLY A 22 -33.04 -26.23 55.77
N GLY A 23 -33.10 -25.02 56.34
CA GLY A 23 -32.01 -24.41 57.10
C GLY A 23 -31.62 -25.22 58.34
N CYS A 24 -32.61 -25.70 59.10
CA CYS A 24 -32.37 -26.57 60.27
C CYS A 24 -31.70 -27.89 59.87
N LEU A 25 -32.16 -28.53 58.78
CA LEU A 25 -31.56 -29.78 58.29
C LEU A 25 -30.13 -29.57 57.78
N PHE A 26 -29.85 -28.45 57.09
CA PHE A 26 -28.49 -28.09 56.68
C PHE A 26 -27.53 -28.02 57.87
N LEU A 27 -27.91 -27.29 58.93
CA LEU A 27 -27.09 -27.16 60.14
C LEU A 27 -26.86 -28.51 60.84
N LEU A 28 -27.91 -29.32 60.94
CA LEU A 28 -27.82 -30.66 61.54
C LEU A 28 -26.83 -31.55 60.78
N PHE A 29 -26.97 -31.67 59.46
CA PHE A 29 -26.07 -32.50 58.65
C PHE A 29 -24.64 -31.95 58.60
N LEU A 30 -24.47 -30.63 58.62
CA LEU A 30 -23.15 -30.00 58.71
C LEU A 30 -22.45 -30.40 60.01
N LEU A 31 -23.15 -30.29 61.15
CA LEU A 31 -22.63 -30.68 62.46
C LEU A 31 -22.28 -32.17 62.51
N LEU A 32 -23.20 -33.03 62.03
CA LEU A 32 -22.96 -34.48 61.95
C LEU A 32 -21.77 -34.81 61.05
N SER A 33 -21.58 -34.10 59.94
CA SER A 33 -20.43 -34.32 59.06
C SER A 33 -19.09 -33.97 59.72
N ALA A 34 -19.08 -32.96 60.59
CA ALA A 34 -17.89 -32.57 61.36
C ALA A 34 -17.57 -33.59 62.46
N LEU A 35 -18.60 -34.12 63.13
CA LEU A 35 -18.46 -35.09 64.22
C LEU A 35 -18.09 -36.49 63.69
N GLU A 36 -18.84 -37.01 62.72
CA GLU A 36 -18.68 -38.39 62.24
C GLU A 36 -17.64 -38.53 61.11
N ARG A 37 -17.21 -37.42 60.50
CA ARG A 37 -16.23 -37.40 59.41
C ARG A 37 -16.61 -38.31 58.22
N ARG A 38 -17.89 -38.31 57.83
CA ARG A 38 -18.40 -39.06 56.68
C ARG A 38 -18.67 -38.15 55.48
N VAL A 39 -18.14 -38.52 54.30
CA VAL A 39 -18.32 -37.82 53.01
C VAL A 39 -19.81 -37.65 52.67
N ILE A 40 -20.62 -38.68 52.92
CA ILE A 40 -22.06 -38.70 52.61
C ILE A 40 -22.81 -37.62 53.40
N LEU A 41 -22.51 -37.45 54.69
CA LEU A 41 -23.17 -36.46 55.54
C LEU A 41 -22.84 -35.03 55.08
N ALA A 42 -21.59 -34.79 54.68
CA ALA A 42 -21.20 -33.50 54.09
C ALA A 42 -21.95 -33.26 52.76
N GLY A 43 -22.12 -34.29 51.93
CA GLY A 43 -22.92 -34.23 50.70
C GLY A 43 -24.40 -33.90 50.97
N LEU A 44 -25.01 -34.55 51.97
CA LEU A 44 -26.39 -34.28 52.40
C LEU A 44 -26.57 -32.86 52.92
N ALA A 45 -25.61 -32.34 53.69
CA ALA A 45 -25.61 -30.93 54.11
C ALA A 45 -25.64 -30.01 52.88
N GLY A 46 -24.76 -30.23 51.89
CA GLY A 46 -24.76 -29.46 50.65
C GLY A 46 -26.10 -29.52 49.90
N LEU A 47 -26.72 -30.70 49.81
CA LEU A 47 -28.03 -30.88 49.20
C LEU A 47 -29.15 -30.12 49.93
N MET A 48 -29.13 -30.11 51.27
CA MET A 48 -30.11 -29.36 52.07
C MET A 48 -29.95 -27.84 51.90
N LEU A 49 -28.71 -27.35 51.74
CA LEU A 49 -28.47 -25.94 51.44
C LEU A 49 -29.10 -25.55 50.10
N VAL A 50 -28.89 -26.35 49.05
CA VAL A 50 -29.52 -26.12 47.73
C VAL A 50 -31.04 -26.10 47.87
N GLY A 51 -31.63 -27.10 48.54
CA GLY A 51 -33.07 -27.17 48.77
C GLY A 51 -33.64 -25.96 49.52
N THR A 52 -32.89 -25.42 50.48
CA THR A 52 -33.28 -24.23 51.26
C THR A 52 -33.36 -22.99 50.37
N PHE A 53 -32.36 -22.77 49.51
CA PHE A 53 -32.36 -21.66 48.57
C PHE A 53 -33.43 -21.82 47.49
N THR A 54 -33.69 -23.04 47.02
CA THR A 54 -34.80 -23.33 46.09
C THR A 54 -36.15 -22.97 46.72
N ALA A 55 -36.38 -23.37 47.98
CA ALA A 55 -37.62 -23.03 48.70
C ALA A 55 -37.77 -21.51 48.90
N ALA A 56 -36.69 -20.81 49.25
CA ALA A 56 -36.70 -19.36 49.43
C ALA A 56 -36.97 -18.62 48.11
N ALA A 57 -36.39 -19.08 47.00
CA ALA A 57 -36.64 -18.52 45.69
C ALA A 57 -38.09 -18.72 45.22
N GLY A 58 -38.65 -19.91 45.45
CA GLY A 58 -40.06 -20.20 45.15
C GLY A 58 -41.01 -19.36 46.00
N TRP A 59 -40.73 -19.20 47.30
CA TRP A 59 -41.49 -18.33 48.19
C TRP A 59 -41.47 -16.87 47.72
N ARG A 60 -40.30 -16.36 47.34
CA ARG A 60 -40.14 -14.98 46.84
C ARG A 60 -40.85 -14.72 45.52
N ALA A 61 -40.97 -15.73 44.65
CA ALA A 61 -41.68 -15.58 43.39
C ALA A 61 -43.17 -15.31 43.60
N GLY A 62 -43.77 -15.82 44.68
CA GLY A 62 -45.20 -15.71 44.98
C GLY A 62 -46.04 -16.74 44.22
N SER A 63 -47.30 -16.90 44.63
CA SER A 63 -48.25 -17.84 44.01
C SER A 63 -48.66 -17.47 42.59
N ASP A 64 -48.60 -16.18 42.28
CA ASP A 64 -49.14 -15.61 41.04
C ASP A 64 -48.06 -15.41 39.97
N ALA A 65 -46.82 -15.80 40.25
CA ALA A 65 -45.73 -15.75 39.28
C ALA A 65 -46.04 -16.62 38.06
N THR A 66 -45.73 -16.10 36.88
CA THR A 66 -45.71 -16.92 35.66
C THR A 66 -44.70 -18.05 35.84
N PHE A 67 -44.99 -19.20 35.23
CA PHE A 67 -44.13 -20.37 35.34
C PHE A 67 -42.67 -20.06 34.95
N ALA A 68 -42.45 -19.29 33.89
CA ALA A 68 -41.12 -18.90 33.45
C ALA A 68 -40.40 -17.98 34.46
N PHE A 69 -41.09 -17.02 35.09
CA PHE A 69 -40.51 -16.19 36.15
C PHE A 69 -40.13 -17.03 37.39
N LEU A 70 -40.99 -17.97 37.78
CA LEU A 70 -40.71 -18.91 38.86
C LEU A 70 -39.44 -19.72 38.55
N LEU A 71 -39.32 -20.29 37.35
CA LEU A 71 -38.12 -21.02 36.94
C LEU A 71 -36.85 -20.16 36.97
N ALA A 72 -36.93 -18.90 36.53
CA ALA A 72 -35.79 -17.97 36.58
C ALA A 72 -35.36 -17.66 38.03
N GLN A 73 -36.32 -17.46 38.95
CA GLN A 73 -36.03 -17.29 40.37
C GLN A 73 -35.41 -18.53 41.00
N LEU A 74 -35.96 -19.72 40.70
CA LEU A 74 -35.40 -20.99 41.18
C LEU A 74 -33.97 -21.20 40.68
N GLY A 75 -33.70 -20.89 39.40
CA GLY A 75 -32.36 -20.91 38.83
C GLY A 75 -31.38 -20.01 39.60
N LEU A 76 -31.80 -18.78 39.90
CA LEU A 76 -30.99 -17.82 40.66
C LEU A 76 -30.67 -18.31 42.08
N GLY A 77 -31.69 -18.82 42.80
CA GLY A 77 -31.51 -19.38 44.14
C GLY A 77 -30.54 -20.57 44.15
N ILE A 78 -30.71 -21.51 43.21
CA ILE A 78 -29.85 -22.69 43.09
C ILE A 78 -28.41 -22.27 42.75
N ALA A 79 -28.20 -21.36 41.80
CA ALA A 79 -26.86 -20.85 41.47
C ALA A 79 -26.18 -20.15 42.66
N GLY A 80 -26.94 -19.40 43.47
CA GLY A 80 -26.46 -18.78 44.69
C GLY A 80 -25.93 -19.81 45.70
N SER A 81 -26.71 -20.86 45.96
CA SER A 81 -26.28 -21.95 46.84
C SER A 81 -25.04 -22.70 46.31
N GLY A 82 -24.97 -22.96 45.00
CA GLY A 82 -23.81 -23.58 44.36
C GLY A 82 -22.53 -22.76 44.50
N THR A 83 -22.64 -21.42 44.39
CA THR A 83 -21.51 -20.50 44.57
C THR A 83 -20.98 -20.55 46.01
N ILE A 84 -21.88 -20.56 47.00
CA ILE A 84 -21.51 -20.66 48.43
C ILE A 84 -20.79 -21.99 48.71
N LEU A 85 -21.30 -23.10 48.17
CA LEU A 85 -20.68 -24.43 48.30
C LEU A 85 -19.28 -24.47 47.65
N ALA A 86 -19.12 -23.89 46.47
CA ALA A 86 -17.82 -23.85 45.79
C ALA A 86 -16.80 -22.99 46.56
N ALA A 87 -17.21 -21.83 47.08
CA ALA A 87 -16.33 -20.91 47.81
C ALA A 87 -15.83 -21.54 49.11
N THR A 88 -16.73 -22.14 49.88
CA THR A 88 -16.41 -22.84 51.13
C THR A 88 -15.53 -24.08 50.88
N ALA A 89 -15.76 -24.82 49.79
CA ALA A 89 -14.91 -25.95 49.41
C ALA A 89 -13.48 -25.53 48.99
N VAL A 90 -13.34 -24.40 48.30
CA VAL A 90 -12.02 -23.83 47.95
C VAL A 90 -11.29 -23.35 49.21
N TRP A 91 -12.00 -22.64 50.10
CA TRP A 91 -11.45 -22.20 51.37
C TRP A 91 -10.99 -23.37 52.25
N ALA A 92 -11.82 -24.40 52.41
CA ALA A 92 -11.48 -25.60 53.18
C ALA A 92 -10.22 -26.30 52.64
N ALA A 93 -10.11 -26.43 51.31
CA ALA A 93 -8.92 -27.00 50.68
C ALA A 93 -7.66 -26.14 50.85
N TRP A 94 -7.81 -24.82 50.88
CA TRP A 94 -6.70 -23.91 51.14
C TRP A 94 -6.22 -23.96 52.60
N VAL A 95 -7.16 -24.04 53.56
CA VAL A 95 -6.84 -24.23 54.98
C VAL A 95 -6.05 -25.52 55.17
N GLU A 96 -6.45 -26.59 54.49
CA GLU A 96 -5.74 -27.87 54.57
C GLU A 96 -4.31 -27.78 54.02
N ARG A 97 -4.10 -27.13 52.86
CA ARG A 97 -2.76 -26.91 52.30
C ARG A 97 -1.86 -26.09 53.23
N ARG A 98 -2.41 -25.10 53.94
CA ARG A 98 -1.64 -24.28 54.90
C ARG A 98 -1.20 -25.03 56.14
N ARG A 99 -1.91 -26.10 56.53
CA ARG A 99 -1.55 -26.90 57.71
C ARG A 99 -0.30 -27.76 57.50
N GLY A 100 0.23 -27.84 56.27
CA GLY A 100 1.55 -28.39 56.01
C GLY A 100 1.69 -29.86 56.42
N THR A 101 0.60 -30.64 56.40
CA THR A 101 0.66 -32.08 56.62
C THR A 101 1.57 -32.67 55.55
N SER A 102 2.80 -33.00 55.97
CA SER A 102 3.81 -33.55 55.08
C SER A 102 3.26 -34.82 54.45
N ALA A 103 3.52 -35.03 53.16
CA ALA A 103 2.97 -36.16 52.39
C ALA A 103 3.25 -37.54 53.03
N LEU A 104 4.23 -37.60 53.95
CA LEU A 104 4.61 -38.79 54.71
C LEU A 104 3.64 -39.12 55.87
N GLU A 105 2.93 -38.15 56.45
CA GLU A 105 1.90 -38.41 57.49
C GLU A 105 0.50 -38.67 56.90
N ALA A 106 0.29 -38.36 55.61
CA ALA A 106 -1.01 -38.42 54.96
C ALA A 106 -1.52 -39.86 54.71
N THR A 107 -0.66 -40.87 54.75
CA THR A 107 -1.05 -42.26 54.43
C THR A 107 -1.72 -43.01 55.57
N SER A 108 -1.65 -42.51 56.82
CA SER A 108 -2.27 -43.18 58.00
C SER A 108 -3.33 -42.34 58.71
N ALA A 109 -3.40 -41.03 58.45
CA ALA A 109 -4.32 -40.13 59.14
C ALA A 109 -5.73 -40.16 58.53
N ARG A 110 -6.76 -40.25 59.39
CA ARG A 110 -8.15 -40.04 58.98
C ARG A 110 -8.28 -38.68 58.28
N PRO A 111 -9.00 -38.60 57.14
CA PRO A 111 -9.15 -37.34 56.42
C PRO A 111 -9.71 -36.27 57.35
N SER A 112 -9.12 -35.08 57.27
CA SER A 112 -9.61 -33.94 58.04
C SER A 112 -11.03 -33.58 57.59
N TRP A 113 -11.80 -32.98 58.51
CA TRP A 113 -13.14 -32.52 58.19
C TRP A 113 -13.15 -31.54 56.98
N HIS A 114 -12.11 -30.70 56.85
CA HIS A 114 -11.95 -29.77 55.73
C HIS A 114 -11.76 -30.49 54.39
N ALA A 115 -10.98 -31.59 54.37
CA ALA A 115 -10.78 -32.39 53.17
C ALA A 115 -12.08 -33.08 52.71
N LEU A 116 -12.86 -33.59 53.67
CA LEU A 116 -14.18 -34.19 53.41
C LEU A 116 -15.17 -33.17 52.86
N LEU A 117 -15.22 -31.99 53.47
CA LEU A 117 -16.11 -30.92 53.05
C LEU A 117 -15.72 -30.39 51.67
N ALA A 118 -14.41 -30.18 51.44
CA ALA A 118 -13.90 -29.75 50.15
C ALA A 118 -14.23 -30.72 49.01
N SER A 119 -14.16 -32.04 49.23
CA SER A 119 -14.46 -33.03 48.19
C SER A 119 -15.97 -33.12 47.91
N SER A 120 -16.80 -33.32 48.94
CA SER A 120 -18.25 -33.45 48.78
C SER A 120 -18.90 -32.20 48.22
N TRP A 121 -18.51 -31.02 48.70
CA TRP A 121 -19.20 -29.77 48.33
C TRP A 121 -18.84 -29.28 46.93
N ARG A 122 -17.68 -29.64 46.38
CA ARG A 122 -17.39 -29.39 44.96
C ARG A 122 -18.33 -30.13 44.04
N VAL A 123 -18.63 -31.39 44.34
CA VAL A 123 -19.58 -32.21 43.57
C VAL A 123 -20.97 -31.63 43.66
N MET A 124 -21.42 -31.26 44.87
CA MET A 124 -22.73 -30.64 45.06
C MET A 124 -22.84 -29.27 44.38
N ALA A 125 -21.78 -28.45 44.43
CA ALA A 125 -21.73 -27.17 43.72
C ALA A 125 -21.81 -27.35 42.20
N GLY A 126 -21.11 -28.34 41.64
CA GLY A 126 -21.20 -28.69 40.21
C GLY A 126 -22.60 -29.15 39.81
N ALA A 127 -23.23 -30.00 40.61
CA ALA A 127 -24.60 -30.47 40.38
C ALA A 127 -25.63 -29.33 40.46
N ALA A 128 -25.51 -28.45 41.47
CA ALA A 128 -26.33 -27.26 41.59
C ALA A 128 -26.13 -26.32 40.39
N GLY A 129 -24.89 -26.13 39.94
CA GLY A 129 -24.59 -25.31 38.78
C GLY A 129 -25.23 -25.82 37.49
N LEU A 130 -25.16 -27.12 37.22
CA LEU A 130 -25.83 -27.75 36.08
C LEU A 130 -27.34 -27.59 36.15
N LEU A 131 -27.94 -27.82 37.32
CA LEU A 131 -29.38 -27.70 37.51
C LEU A 131 -29.87 -26.26 37.31
N ALA A 132 -29.15 -25.26 37.84
CA ALA A 132 -29.46 -23.85 37.63
C ALA A 132 -29.33 -23.44 36.15
N LEU A 133 -28.33 -23.97 35.43
CA LEU A 133 -28.21 -23.74 33.99
C LEU A 133 -29.39 -24.31 33.21
N VAL A 134 -29.86 -25.51 33.55
CA VAL A 134 -31.05 -26.11 32.93
C VAL A 134 -32.28 -25.23 33.17
N PHE A 135 -32.50 -24.75 34.40
CA PHE A 135 -33.62 -23.85 34.67
C PHE A 135 -33.53 -22.53 33.90
N CYS A 136 -32.33 -21.95 33.78
CA CYS A 136 -32.07 -20.77 32.96
C CYS A 136 -32.42 -21.02 31.48
N LEU A 137 -32.00 -22.16 30.91
CA LEU A 137 -32.28 -22.53 29.51
C LEU A 137 -33.76 -22.86 29.26
N VAL A 138 -34.47 -23.45 30.21
CA VAL A 138 -35.91 -23.75 30.06
C VAL A 138 -36.76 -22.48 30.15
N SER A 139 -36.28 -21.45 30.85
CA SER A 139 -37.00 -20.17 31.01
C SER A 139 -36.58 -19.09 30.01
N LEU A 140 -36.07 -19.50 28.83
CA LEU A 140 -35.69 -18.60 27.73
C LEU A 140 -36.85 -17.74 27.19
N GLU A 141 -38.11 -18.16 27.36
CA GLU A 141 -39.27 -17.29 27.05
C GLU A 141 -39.26 -16.00 27.89
N THR A 142 -38.62 -16.04 29.06
CA THR A 142 -38.36 -14.86 29.91
C THR A 142 -36.90 -14.42 29.86
N ALA A 143 -36.17 -14.71 28.77
CA ALA A 143 -34.76 -14.36 28.62
C ALA A 143 -34.46 -12.88 28.94
N GLY A 144 -35.44 -11.97 28.81
CA GLY A 144 -35.33 -10.57 29.22
C GLY A 144 -35.28 -10.29 30.73
N SER A 145 -35.30 -11.28 31.63
CA SER A 145 -35.36 -11.02 33.08
C SER A 145 -33.97 -10.84 33.73
N PRO A 146 -33.78 -9.89 34.68
CA PRO A 146 -32.49 -9.68 35.38
C PRO A 146 -32.02 -10.90 36.19
N GLN A 147 -32.95 -11.81 36.50
CA GLN A 147 -32.67 -13.08 37.16
C GLN A 147 -31.74 -13.98 36.34
N HIS A 148 -31.86 -13.97 35.00
CA HIS A 148 -30.97 -14.74 34.12
C HIS A 148 -29.54 -14.24 34.16
N THR A 149 -29.35 -12.92 34.07
CA THR A 149 -28.03 -12.28 34.24
C THR A 149 -27.42 -12.64 35.59
N GLY A 150 -28.21 -12.55 36.68
CA GLY A 150 -27.76 -12.93 38.02
C GLY A 150 -27.38 -14.41 38.13
N THR A 151 -28.17 -15.29 37.53
CA THR A 151 -27.92 -16.75 37.51
C THR A 151 -26.62 -17.05 36.78
N LEU A 152 -26.42 -16.51 35.57
CA LEU A 152 -25.21 -16.71 34.78
C LEU A 152 -23.96 -16.11 35.45
N ALA A 153 -24.08 -14.97 36.14
CA ALA A 153 -22.99 -14.39 36.92
C ALA A 153 -22.58 -15.27 38.12
N LEU A 154 -23.55 -15.85 38.83
CA LEU A 154 -23.28 -16.80 39.92
C LEU A 154 -22.69 -18.12 39.40
N LEU A 155 -23.17 -18.62 38.27
CA LEU A 155 -22.59 -19.80 37.62
C LEU A 155 -21.15 -19.55 37.14
N THR A 156 -20.86 -18.33 36.67
CA THR A 156 -19.49 -17.89 36.35
C THR A 156 -18.59 -17.98 37.58
N ALA A 157 -19.01 -17.39 38.70
CA ALA A 157 -18.25 -17.44 39.95
C ALA A 157 -18.05 -18.88 40.44
N THR A 158 -19.11 -19.70 40.39
CA THR A 158 -19.07 -21.12 40.74
C THR A 158 -18.05 -21.88 39.89
N ALA A 159 -18.08 -21.70 38.57
CA ALA A 159 -17.16 -22.36 37.64
C ALA A 159 -15.69 -21.96 37.89
N LEU A 160 -15.41 -20.67 38.15
CA LEU A 160 -14.05 -20.20 38.46
C LEU A 160 -13.53 -20.75 39.80
N LEU A 161 -14.39 -20.83 40.82
CA LEU A 161 -14.04 -21.45 42.11
C LEU A 161 -13.77 -22.95 41.94
N LEU A 162 -14.61 -23.65 41.17
CA LEU A 162 -14.40 -25.06 40.88
C LEU A 162 -13.16 -25.29 40.00
N ALA A 163 -12.81 -24.39 39.10
CA ALA A 163 -11.55 -24.44 38.33
C ALA A 163 -10.33 -24.45 39.25
N TRP A 164 -10.36 -23.63 40.32
CA TRP A 164 -9.33 -23.65 41.37
C TRP A 164 -9.35 -24.96 42.15
N GLY A 165 -10.54 -25.42 42.55
CA GLY A 165 -10.72 -26.63 43.34
C GLY A 165 -10.24 -27.90 42.63
N TYR A 166 -10.62 -28.06 41.36
CA TYR A 166 -10.29 -29.23 40.53
C TYR A 166 -8.97 -29.08 39.76
N ASN A 167 -8.32 -27.91 39.79
CA ASN A 167 -7.10 -27.64 39.03
C ASN A 167 -7.28 -27.93 37.52
N THR A 168 -8.41 -27.51 36.94
CA THR A 168 -8.72 -27.68 35.51
C THR A 168 -9.02 -26.36 34.83
N ALA A 169 -8.34 -26.11 33.71
CA ALA A 169 -8.55 -24.93 32.88
C ALA A 169 -9.91 -24.94 32.14
N VAL A 170 -10.51 -26.12 31.95
CA VAL A 170 -11.80 -26.27 31.23
C VAL A 170 -12.92 -25.52 31.97
N LEU A 171 -12.91 -25.57 33.30
CA LEU A 171 -13.91 -24.84 34.09
C LEU A 171 -13.74 -23.32 34.01
N THR A 172 -12.51 -22.82 33.80
CA THR A 172 -12.28 -21.39 33.51
C THR A 172 -12.89 -20.99 32.17
N TRP A 173 -12.78 -21.84 31.14
CA TRP A 173 -13.43 -21.62 29.85
C TRP A 173 -14.95 -21.59 29.97
N ILE A 174 -15.53 -22.54 30.69
CA ILE A 174 -16.98 -22.60 30.96
C ILE A 174 -17.41 -21.34 31.73
N GLY A 175 -16.69 -20.97 32.79
CA GLY A 175 -16.97 -19.76 33.55
C GLY A 175 -16.93 -18.50 32.68
N SER A 176 -15.93 -18.37 31.80
CA SER A 176 -15.86 -17.24 30.87
C SER A 176 -17.00 -17.23 29.85
N ALA A 177 -17.40 -18.39 29.31
CA ALA A 177 -18.55 -18.46 28.39
C ALA A 177 -19.86 -18.07 29.07
N LEU A 178 -20.06 -18.48 30.33
CA LEU A 178 -21.20 -18.06 31.15
C LEU A 178 -21.16 -16.55 31.43
N ALA A 179 -19.97 -15.99 31.65
CA ALA A 179 -19.79 -14.55 31.85
C ALA A 179 -20.19 -13.76 30.59
N LEU A 180 -19.79 -14.24 29.41
CA LEU A 180 -20.23 -13.68 28.12
C LEU A 180 -21.76 -13.75 28.00
N GLY A 181 -22.37 -14.89 28.33
CA GLY A 181 -23.83 -15.04 28.35
C GLY A 181 -24.52 -14.03 29.28
N ALA A 182 -23.98 -13.82 30.49
CA ALA A 182 -24.51 -12.86 31.45
C ALA A 182 -24.48 -11.42 30.91
N ILE A 183 -23.35 -11.01 30.30
CA ILE A 183 -23.15 -9.70 29.70
C ILE A 183 -24.10 -9.50 28.51
N THR A 184 -24.19 -10.49 27.63
CA THR A 184 -25.09 -10.46 26.46
C THR A 184 -26.54 -10.31 26.89
N ASN A 185 -26.98 -11.08 27.88
CA ASN A 185 -28.34 -11.00 28.43
C ASN A 185 -28.64 -9.63 29.05
N TRP A 186 -27.66 -9.07 29.79
CA TRP A 186 -27.80 -7.77 30.42
C TRP A 186 -27.90 -6.63 29.39
N LEU A 187 -27.05 -6.64 28.35
CA LEU A 187 -27.09 -5.64 27.29
C LEU A 187 -28.33 -5.75 26.43
N PHE A 188 -28.74 -6.98 26.10
CA PHE A 188 -29.98 -7.22 25.37
C PHE A 188 -31.16 -6.54 26.07
N TRP A 189 -31.24 -6.55 27.40
CA TRP A 189 -32.36 -5.92 28.10
C TRP A 189 -32.23 -4.40 28.27
N ASN A 190 -31.04 -3.88 28.55
CA ASN A 190 -30.88 -2.44 28.84
C ASN A 190 -30.71 -1.59 27.58
N VAL A 191 -30.39 -2.20 26.43
CA VAL A 191 -29.92 -1.48 25.23
C VAL A 191 -30.64 -1.98 23.95
N SER A 192 -31.61 -2.90 24.05
CA SER A 192 -32.35 -3.42 22.87
C SER A 192 -33.10 -2.36 22.09
N ASP A 193 -33.46 -1.24 22.72
CA ASP A 193 -34.22 -0.16 22.07
C ASP A 193 -33.41 0.57 20.98
N LEU A 194 -32.12 0.23 20.80
CA LEU A 194 -31.37 0.57 19.59
C LEU A 194 -31.86 -0.30 18.40
N GLU A 195 -33.03 0.06 17.87
CA GLU A 195 -33.92 -0.66 16.94
C GLU A 195 -33.33 -1.35 15.68
N ALA A 196 -32.02 -1.31 15.38
CA ALA A 196 -31.56 -1.78 14.05
C ALA A 196 -30.14 -2.35 13.91
N SER A 197 -29.42 -2.80 14.94
CA SER A 197 -28.05 -3.28 14.68
C SER A 197 -27.54 -4.42 15.56
N THR A 198 -26.72 -5.28 14.95
CA THR A 198 -25.77 -6.23 15.56
C THR A 198 -24.74 -5.55 16.49
N LEU A 199 -24.83 -4.23 16.70
CA LEU A 199 -23.92 -3.43 17.51
C LEU A 199 -23.94 -3.80 18.99
N TRP A 200 -25.12 -4.08 19.57
CA TRP A 200 -25.20 -4.48 20.98
C TRP A 200 -24.47 -5.80 21.24
N LEU A 201 -24.50 -6.74 20.28
CA LEU A 201 -23.69 -7.97 20.31
C LEU A 201 -22.20 -7.62 20.28
N ALA A 202 -21.76 -6.77 19.35
CA ALA A 202 -20.36 -6.33 19.30
C ALA A 202 -19.90 -5.73 20.65
N ILE A 203 -20.72 -4.87 21.27
CA ILE A 203 -20.45 -4.28 22.60
C ILE A 203 -20.37 -5.38 23.67
N ALA A 204 -21.26 -6.37 23.65
CA ALA A 204 -21.24 -7.48 24.62
C ALA A 204 -19.94 -8.29 24.55
N PHE A 205 -19.54 -8.66 23.34
CA PHE A 205 -18.31 -9.42 23.10
C PHE A 205 -17.06 -8.61 23.45
N LEU A 206 -17.02 -7.31 23.13
CA LEU A 206 -15.92 -6.41 23.53
C LEU A 206 -15.83 -6.19 25.04
N THR A 207 -16.98 -6.03 25.71
CA THR A 207 -17.06 -5.88 27.17
C THR A 207 -16.53 -7.13 27.86
N HIS A 208 -16.97 -8.31 27.41
CA HIS A 208 -16.48 -9.58 27.91
C HIS A 208 -14.96 -9.73 27.67
N ALA A 209 -14.48 -9.47 26.46
CA ALA A 209 -13.06 -9.56 26.15
C ALA A 209 -12.22 -8.64 27.05
N THR A 210 -12.69 -7.41 27.28
CA THR A 210 -12.04 -6.45 28.17
C THR A 210 -12.01 -6.93 29.62
N ALA A 211 -13.15 -7.41 30.13
CA ALA A 211 -13.25 -7.93 31.49
C ALA A 211 -12.33 -9.15 31.71
N ALA A 212 -12.32 -10.10 30.76
CA ALA A 212 -11.45 -11.28 30.83
C ALA A 212 -9.96 -10.90 30.83
N LEU A 213 -9.55 -9.91 30.03
CA LEU A 213 -8.16 -9.41 30.03
C LEU A 213 -7.82 -8.68 31.32
N ALA A 214 -8.72 -7.82 31.82
CA ALA A 214 -8.52 -7.08 33.06
C ALA A 214 -8.37 -8.03 34.25
N VAL A 215 -9.25 -9.02 34.38
CA VAL A 215 -9.17 -10.05 35.44
C VAL A 215 -7.87 -10.85 35.33
N SER A 216 -7.49 -11.28 34.12
CA SER A 216 -6.21 -11.95 33.88
C SER A 216 -5.00 -11.09 34.29
N PHE A 217 -5.05 -9.79 34.05
CA PHE A 217 -3.97 -8.86 34.40
C PHE A 217 -3.89 -8.58 35.90
N VAL A 218 -5.03 -8.32 36.54
CA VAL A 218 -5.12 -8.11 37.99
C VAL A 218 -4.62 -9.35 38.74
N LEU A 219 -4.98 -10.55 38.26
CA LEU A 219 -4.50 -11.80 38.85
C LEU A 219 -2.98 -11.93 38.73
N ASP A 220 -2.39 -11.63 37.58
CA ASP A 220 -0.94 -11.63 37.38
C ASP A 220 -0.22 -10.61 38.29
N ILE A 221 -0.78 -9.41 38.49
CA ILE A 221 -0.24 -8.41 39.42
C ILE A 221 -0.34 -8.90 40.85
N PHE A 222 -1.51 -9.38 41.26
CA PHE A 222 -1.78 -9.84 42.62
C PHE A 222 -0.84 -10.99 43.01
N LEU A 223 -0.60 -11.94 42.10
CA LEU A 223 0.34 -13.04 42.31
C LEU A 223 1.80 -12.56 42.43
N LYS A 224 2.20 -11.55 41.65
CA LYS A 224 3.53 -10.93 41.79
C LYS A 224 3.69 -10.21 43.13
N PHE A 225 2.66 -9.47 43.56
CA PHE A 225 2.68 -8.74 44.83
C PHE A 225 2.73 -9.69 46.04
N LEU A 226 2.01 -10.82 45.97
CA LEU A 226 2.07 -11.88 46.97
C LEU A 226 3.41 -12.65 46.98
N SER A 227 4.36 -12.31 46.10
CA SER A 227 5.73 -12.82 46.10
C SER A 227 6.70 -11.72 46.56
N PRO A 228 6.93 -11.52 47.88
CA PRO A 228 7.90 -10.56 48.38
C PRO A 228 9.29 -10.97 47.88
N ALA A 229 9.93 -10.07 47.15
CA ALA A 229 11.29 -10.25 46.60
C ALA A 229 12.39 -10.31 47.68
N GLY A 230 12.06 -10.13 48.96
CA GLY A 230 13.01 -10.04 50.06
C GLY A 230 13.30 -11.34 50.83
N ALA A 231 12.61 -12.45 50.54
CA ALA A 231 12.84 -13.72 51.24
C ALA A 231 13.97 -14.56 50.62
N ALA A 232 15.07 -13.90 50.23
CA ALA A 232 16.21 -14.54 49.57
C ALA A 232 17.05 -15.44 50.51
N SER A 233 16.74 -15.50 51.81
CA SER A 233 17.52 -16.25 52.80
C SER A 233 16.89 -17.57 53.27
N ALA A 234 15.75 -18.00 52.72
CA ALA A 234 15.10 -19.26 53.08
C ALA A 234 15.01 -20.20 51.86
N GLU A 235 16.15 -20.79 51.52
CA GLU A 235 16.38 -21.69 50.37
C GLU A 235 15.41 -22.90 50.34
N GLU A 236 14.80 -23.23 51.48
CA GLU A 236 13.95 -24.42 51.63
C GLU A 236 12.48 -24.25 51.18
N THR A 237 11.99 -23.02 50.93
CA THR A 237 10.57 -22.78 50.55
C THR A 237 10.34 -22.34 49.09
N ALA A 238 11.39 -22.25 48.29
CA ALA A 238 11.32 -21.85 46.87
C ALA A 238 10.41 -22.75 45.99
N PRO A 239 10.45 -24.10 46.05
CA PRO A 239 9.74 -24.93 45.06
C PRO A 239 8.22 -24.90 45.22
N ALA A 240 7.70 -24.72 46.44
CA ALA A 240 6.26 -24.66 46.70
C ALA A 240 5.61 -23.35 46.22
N ARG A 241 6.40 -22.28 46.08
CA ARG A 241 5.88 -20.96 45.67
C ARG A 241 5.81 -20.82 44.16
N GLU A 242 6.84 -21.31 43.48
CA GLU A 242 6.91 -21.31 42.01
C GLU A 242 5.80 -22.16 41.38
N THR A 243 5.41 -23.24 42.07
CA THR A 243 4.28 -24.09 41.68
C THR A 243 2.92 -23.38 41.79
N LEU A 244 2.67 -22.56 42.82
CA LEU A 244 1.41 -21.82 42.96
C LEU A 244 1.22 -20.75 41.88
N VAL A 245 2.26 -19.94 41.60
CA VAL A 245 2.22 -18.92 40.55
C VAL A 245 2.07 -19.57 39.18
N GLY A 246 2.80 -20.65 38.94
CA GLY A 246 2.68 -21.46 37.72
C GLY A 246 1.28 -22.04 37.52
N CYS A 247 0.68 -22.62 38.58
CA CYS A 247 -0.67 -23.17 38.55
C CYS A 247 -1.71 -22.08 38.26
N SER A 248 -1.72 -20.96 39.00
CA SER A 248 -2.72 -19.91 38.79
C SER A 248 -2.64 -19.31 37.38
N ARG A 249 -1.42 -19.11 36.87
CA ARG A 249 -1.20 -18.65 35.49
C ARG A 249 -1.76 -19.63 34.46
N ARG A 250 -1.54 -20.94 34.64
CA ARG A 250 -2.06 -21.99 33.76
C ARG A 250 -3.57 -22.15 33.84
N LEU A 251 -4.15 -22.04 35.04
CA LEU A 251 -5.57 -22.24 35.28
C LEU A 251 -6.44 -21.06 34.88
N PHE A 252 -6.00 -19.83 35.14
CA PHE A 252 -6.82 -18.64 34.98
C PHE A 252 -6.28 -17.69 33.92
N SER A 253 -5.03 -17.25 34.07
CA SER A 253 -4.50 -16.20 33.19
C SER A 253 -4.50 -16.63 31.72
N ILE A 254 -4.02 -17.84 31.40
CA ILE A 254 -3.95 -18.31 30.01
C ILE A 254 -5.36 -18.51 29.41
N PRO A 255 -6.29 -19.25 30.05
CA PRO A 255 -7.64 -19.43 29.49
C PRO A 255 -8.42 -18.12 29.35
N LEU A 256 -8.30 -17.18 30.31
CA LEU A 256 -8.96 -15.88 30.20
C LEU A 256 -8.41 -15.03 29.05
N ILE A 257 -7.09 -15.05 28.82
CA ILE A 257 -6.48 -14.38 27.65
C ILE A 257 -6.99 -15.01 26.35
N GLN A 258 -7.07 -16.33 26.29
CA GLN A 258 -7.56 -17.04 25.10
C GLN A 258 -9.05 -16.80 24.88
N SER A 259 -9.84 -16.73 25.95
CA SER A 259 -11.27 -16.41 25.92
C SER A 259 -11.54 -14.98 25.48
N ALA A 260 -10.73 -14.02 25.94
CA ALA A 260 -10.78 -12.66 25.44
C ALA A 260 -10.47 -12.56 23.94
N LEU A 261 -9.46 -13.29 23.47
CA LEU A 261 -9.17 -13.38 22.03
C LEU A 261 -10.36 -14.00 21.27
N ALA A 262 -10.87 -15.14 21.75
CA ALA A 262 -11.98 -15.86 21.11
C ALA A 262 -13.27 -15.02 21.03
N SER A 263 -13.58 -14.27 22.09
CA SER A 263 -14.74 -13.35 22.09
C SER A 263 -14.50 -12.08 21.29
N SER A 264 -13.27 -11.58 21.19
CA SER A 264 -13.00 -10.40 20.35
C SER A 264 -13.06 -10.68 18.84
N LEU A 265 -12.88 -11.93 18.40
CA LEU A 265 -12.84 -12.27 16.97
C LEU A 265 -14.20 -12.10 16.23
N PRO A 266 -15.33 -12.57 16.76
CA PRO A 266 -16.65 -12.38 16.15
C PRO A 266 -17.09 -10.92 16.02
N VAL A 267 -16.46 -9.98 16.73
CA VAL A 267 -16.81 -8.56 16.68
C VAL A 267 -16.69 -8.00 15.26
N LEU A 268 -15.67 -8.40 14.48
CA LEU A 268 -15.49 -7.91 13.10
C LEU A 268 -16.67 -8.25 12.18
N PRO A 269 -17.09 -9.51 12.01
CA PRO A 269 -18.25 -9.80 11.17
C PRO A 269 -19.53 -9.14 11.71
N PHE A 270 -19.73 -9.04 13.03
CA PHE A 270 -20.90 -8.32 13.56
C PHE A 270 -20.94 -6.84 13.20
N LEU A 271 -19.77 -6.20 13.09
CA LEU A 271 -19.67 -4.78 12.69
C LEU A 271 -19.70 -4.57 11.17
N LEU A 272 -19.40 -5.59 10.37
CA LEU A 272 -19.33 -5.49 8.90
C LEU A 272 -20.56 -6.04 8.17
N VAL A 273 -21.43 -6.78 8.86
CA VAL A 273 -22.70 -7.25 8.30
C VAL A 273 -23.61 -6.05 8.01
N PRO A 274 -24.30 -6.02 6.84
CA PRO A 274 -25.08 -4.88 6.38
C PRO A 274 -26.18 -4.50 7.37
N GLY A 275 -25.92 -3.41 8.06
CA GLY A 275 -26.75 -2.74 9.04
C GLY A 275 -25.96 -1.54 9.50
N TRP A 276 -25.82 -0.55 8.61
CA TRP A 276 -25.10 0.69 8.89
C TRP A 276 -25.91 1.45 9.94
N GLY A 277 -25.73 1.08 11.21
CA GLY A 277 -26.08 1.93 12.34
C GLY A 277 -25.21 3.20 12.29
N THR A 278 -25.23 3.98 13.36
CA THR A 278 -24.39 5.17 13.48
C THR A 278 -22.91 4.79 13.24
N THR A 279 -22.32 5.20 12.12
CA THR A 279 -20.93 4.87 11.74
C THR A 279 -19.92 5.24 12.83
N ALA A 280 -20.23 6.30 13.59
CA ALA A 280 -19.49 6.69 14.78
C ALA A 280 -19.38 5.57 15.85
N ALA A 281 -20.47 4.85 16.11
CA ALA A 281 -20.47 3.75 17.08
C ALA A 281 -19.68 2.54 16.56
N ILE A 282 -19.76 2.25 15.25
CA ILE A 282 -18.93 1.23 14.60
C ILE A 282 -17.45 1.59 14.73
N ALA A 283 -17.09 2.85 14.43
CA ALA A 283 -15.72 3.35 14.61
C ALA A 283 -15.26 3.19 16.06
N GLY A 284 -16.09 3.56 17.04
CA GLY A 284 -15.81 3.39 18.47
C GLY A 284 -15.54 1.93 18.86
N CYS A 285 -16.37 0.99 18.38
CA CYS A 285 -16.17 -0.44 18.61
C CYS A 285 -14.90 -0.98 17.95
N LEU A 286 -14.54 -0.51 16.75
CA LEU A 286 -13.30 -0.88 16.08
C LEU A 286 -12.07 -0.30 16.80
N PHE A 287 -12.12 0.94 17.30
CA PHE A 287 -11.06 1.48 18.14
C PHE A 287 -10.88 0.67 19.41
N TRP A 288 -11.98 0.29 20.08
CA TRP A 288 -11.94 -0.58 21.25
C TRP A 288 -11.32 -1.94 20.93
N LEU A 289 -11.77 -2.60 19.86
CA LEU A 289 -11.19 -3.86 19.40
C LEU A 289 -9.69 -3.75 19.12
N SER A 290 -9.28 -2.68 18.44
CA SER A 290 -7.88 -2.41 18.12
C SER A 290 -7.04 -2.26 19.41
N ALA A 291 -7.55 -1.57 20.43
CA ALA A 291 -6.86 -1.38 21.70
C ALA A 291 -6.67 -2.72 22.44
N LEU A 292 -7.69 -3.59 22.43
CA LEU A 292 -7.61 -4.93 23.02
C LEU A 292 -6.54 -5.78 22.31
N TRP A 293 -6.51 -5.75 20.98
CA TRP A 293 -5.53 -6.51 20.19
C TRP A 293 -4.11 -5.94 20.30
N LEU A 294 -3.95 -4.62 20.44
CA LEU A 294 -2.67 -3.99 20.79
C LEU A 294 -2.16 -4.51 22.13
N TRP A 295 -3.01 -4.50 23.15
CA TRP A 295 -2.64 -5.00 24.48
C TRP A 295 -2.28 -6.49 24.46
N LEU A 296 -3.10 -7.31 23.80
CA LEU A 296 -2.88 -8.75 23.63
C LEU A 296 -1.57 -9.05 22.87
N SER A 297 -1.30 -8.32 21.79
CA SER A 297 -0.10 -8.49 21.00
C SER A 297 1.16 -8.07 21.76
N TRP A 298 1.09 -6.99 22.54
CA TRP A 298 2.18 -6.53 23.39
C TRP A 298 2.48 -7.56 24.50
N ARG A 299 1.46 -8.04 25.20
CA ARG A 299 1.61 -9.05 26.28
C ARG A 299 2.15 -10.38 25.77
N ASN A 300 1.63 -10.86 24.63
CA ASN A 300 1.99 -12.18 24.08
C ASN A 300 3.17 -12.15 23.10
N ARG A 301 3.68 -10.97 22.76
CA ARG A 301 4.74 -10.76 21.76
C ARG A 301 4.46 -11.45 20.42
N ARG A 302 3.19 -11.43 19.98
CA ARG A 302 2.74 -12.07 18.73
C ARG A 302 2.66 -11.04 17.59
N PRO A 303 3.61 -11.02 16.65
CA PRO A 303 3.60 -10.05 15.54
C PRO A 303 2.35 -10.16 14.66
N GLY A 304 1.77 -11.35 14.50
CA GLY A 304 0.52 -11.54 13.76
C GLY A 304 -0.67 -10.80 14.39
N LEU A 305 -0.82 -10.84 15.71
CA LEU A 305 -1.86 -10.08 16.41
C LEU A 305 -1.61 -8.58 16.33
N PHE A 306 -0.34 -8.15 16.31
CA PHE A 306 0.01 -6.75 16.15
C PHE A 306 -0.39 -6.24 14.74
N ALA A 307 -0.12 -7.02 13.69
CA ALA A 307 -0.58 -6.71 12.33
C ALA A 307 -2.12 -6.66 12.25
N ALA A 308 -2.82 -7.61 12.89
CA ALA A 308 -4.27 -7.60 12.96
C ALA A 308 -4.81 -6.33 13.65
N PHE A 309 -4.19 -5.91 14.76
CA PHE A 309 -4.50 -4.64 15.42
C PHE A 309 -4.32 -3.44 14.48
N GLN A 310 -3.20 -3.36 13.75
CA GLN A 310 -2.95 -2.27 12.79
C GLN A 310 -4.04 -2.21 11.71
N ALA A 311 -4.46 -3.37 11.19
CA ALA A 311 -5.53 -3.45 10.19
C ALA A 311 -6.88 -2.97 10.74
N VAL A 312 -7.26 -3.41 11.94
CA VAL A 312 -8.49 -2.96 12.61
C VAL A 312 -8.45 -1.47 12.93
N LEU A 313 -7.30 -0.94 13.32
CA LEU A 313 -7.13 0.50 13.57
C LEU A 313 -7.29 1.33 12.28
N CYS A 314 -6.78 0.85 11.13
CA CYS A 314 -7.02 1.50 9.84
C CYS A 314 -8.52 1.51 9.50
N LEU A 315 -9.22 0.40 9.74
CA LEU A 315 -10.66 0.32 9.53
C LEU A 315 -11.42 1.28 10.46
N ALA A 316 -11.02 1.36 11.74
CA ALA A 316 -11.59 2.30 12.70
C ALA A 316 -11.46 3.75 12.22
N VAL A 317 -10.31 4.13 11.67
CA VAL A 317 -10.08 5.46 11.10
C VAL A 317 -10.95 5.71 9.87
N LEU A 318 -11.12 4.74 8.97
CA LEU A 318 -12.01 4.87 7.82
C LEU A 318 -13.44 5.16 8.27
N PHE A 319 -14.01 4.35 9.16
CA PHE A 319 -15.37 4.57 9.70
C PHE A 319 -15.49 5.87 10.50
N ALA A 320 -14.44 6.29 11.22
CA ALA A 320 -14.44 7.56 11.93
C ALA A 320 -14.47 8.76 10.96
N VAL A 321 -13.75 8.68 9.85
CA VAL A 321 -13.83 9.68 8.78
C VAL A 321 -15.22 9.65 8.15
N THR A 322 -15.79 8.47 7.84
CA THR A 322 -17.15 8.36 7.32
C THR A 322 -18.17 9.02 8.24
N ALA A 323 -18.07 8.79 9.55
CA ALA A 323 -18.94 9.43 10.54
C ALA A 323 -18.80 10.96 10.53
N GLY A 324 -17.59 11.49 10.36
CA GLY A 324 -17.38 12.92 10.19
C GLY A 324 -17.97 13.47 8.89
N LEU A 325 -17.91 12.70 7.81
CA LEU A 325 -18.47 13.05 6.50
C LEU A 325 -20.00 13.01 6.48
N GLU A 326 -20.64 12.12 7.23
CA GLU A 326 -22.10 12.04 7.36
C GLU A 326 -22.72 13.33 7.92
N HIS A 327 -21.95 14.15 8.64
CA HIS A 327 -22.37 15.47 9.11
C HIS A 327 -22.22 16.58 8.06
N GLN A 328 -21.60 16.30 6.91
CA GLN A 328 -21.41 17.27 5.84
C GLN A 328 -22.57 17.22 4.84
N ALA A 329 -23.14 18.38 4.51
CA ALA A 329 -24.29 18.47 3.62
C ALA A 329 -24.02 17.90 2.21
N TRP A 330 -22.80 18.06 1.70
CA TRP A 330 -22.43 17.56 0.37
C TRP A 330 -22.39 16.03 0.30
N TYR A 331 -22.12 15.33 1.40
CA TYR A 331 -22.00 13.86 1.41
C TYR A 331 -23.33 13.17 1.05
N TRP A 332 -24.46 13.80 1.37
CA TRP A 332 -25.79 13.29 1.05
C TRP A 332 -26.31 13.75 -0.31
N TYR A 333 -25.66 14.73 -0.93
CA TYR A 333 -26.10 15.31 -2.20
C TYR A 333 -25.69 14.46 -3.40
N TRP A 334 -24.55 13.77 -3.31
CA TRP A 334 -23.98 12.99 -4.40
C TRP A 334 -24.24 11.48 -4.17
N GLY A 335 -24.62 10.76 -5.23
CA GLY A 335 -24.82 9.30 -5.20
C GLY A 335 -26.15 8.80 -4.63
N GLU A 336 -26.87 8.01 -5.44
CA GLU A 336 -28.09 7.30 -5.00
C GLU A 336 -27.74 6.16 -4.03
N SER A 337 -26.58 5.52 -4.20
CA SER A 337 -26.11 4.42 -3.37
C SER A 337 -25.00 4.81 -2.39
N VAL A 338 -24.91 4.11 -1.25
CA VAL A 338 -23.79 4.25 -0.30
C VAL A 338 -22.46 3.94 -0.98
N THR A 339 -22.43 2.96 -1.89
CA THR A 339 -21.22 2.59 -2.64
C THR A 339 -20.71 3.73 -3.52
N ASP A 340 -21.59 4.51 -4.15
CA ASP A 340 -21.18 5.65 -4.97
C ASP A 340 -20.50 6.72 -4.11
N ARG A 341 -21.09 7.03 -2.95
CA ARG A 341 -20.56 8.02 -1.99
C ARG A 341 -19.19 7.67 -1.44
N LEU A 342 -18.93 6.37 -1.24
CA LEU A 342 -17.64 5.88 -0.73
C LEU A 342 -16.53 5.99 -1.77
N ILE A 343 -16.86 5.99 -3.06
CA ILE A 343 -15.90 6.04 -4.17
C ILE A 343 -15.70 7.48 -4.68
N GLU A 344 -16.48 8.44 -4.18
CA GLU A 344 -16.32 9.84 -4.52
C GLU A 344 -14.90 10.36 -4.18
N PRO A 345 -14.29 11.17 -5.07
CA PRO A 345 -12.92 11.67 -4.90
C PRO A 345 -12.67 12.35 -3.56
N TRP A 346 -13.61 13.16 -3.08
CA TRP A 346 -13.50 13.85 -1.79
C TRP A 346 -13.50 12.88 -0.62
N THR A 347 -14.39 11.88 -0.65
CA THR A 347 -14.44 10.81 0.35
C THR A 347 -13.14 10.02 0.36
N LEU A 348 -12.62 9.64 -0.81
CA LEU A 348 -11.33 8.95 -0.96
C LEU A 348 -10.15 9.80 -0.45
N GLN A 349 -10.13 11.11 -0.72
CA GLN A 349 -9.11 12.02 -0.20
C GLN A 349 -9.21 12.19 1.31
N ALA A 350 -10.41 12.29 1.87
CA ALA A 350 -10.62 12.36 3.31
C ALA A 350 -10.15 11.08 4.01
N TYR A 351 -10.46 9.90 3.45
CA TYR A 351 -9.90 8.62 3.90
C TYR A 351 -8.38 8.60 3.80
N GLY A 352 -7.83 9.09 2.69
CA GLY A 352 -6.40 9.21 2.51
C GLY A 352 -5.73 10.09 3.55
N ILE A 353 -6.34 11.22 3.91
CA ILE A 353 -5.84 12.14 4.94
C ILE A 353 -5.90 11.46 6.32
N GLY A 354 -7.02 10.84 6.68
CA GLY A 354 -7.16 10.11 7.94
C GLY A 354 -6.11 9.02 8.11
N LEU A 355 -5.95 8.16 7.08
CA LEU A 355 -4.92 7.11 7.09
C LEU A 355 -3.49 7.66 6.96
N GLY A 356 -3.30 8.80 6.32
CA GLY A 356 -2.02 9.52 6.25
C GLY A 356 -1.58 10.03 7.62
N VAL A 357 -2.50 10.59 8.41
CA VAL A 357 -2.23 11.01 9.79
C VAL A 357 -1.91 9.80 10.66
N LEU A 358 -2.65 8.70 10.50
CA LEU A 358 -2.34 7.45 11.19
C LEU A 358 -0.94 6.93 10.81
N SER A 359 -0.56 6.99 9.53
CA SER A 359 0.77 6.60 9.05
C SER A 359 1.87 7.49 9.64
N LEU A 360 1.62 8.80 9.81
CA LEU A 360 2.53 9.72 10.48
C LEU A 360 2.75 9.34 11.94
N LEU A 361 1.67 8.99 12.66
CA LEU A 361 1.75 8.50 14.04
C LEU A 361 2.55 7.19 14.12
N TRP A 362 2.39 6.29 13.15
CA TRP A 362 3.18 5.05 13.08
C TRP A 362 4.67 5.30 12.89
N VAL A 363 5.03 6.21 11.98
CA VAL A 363 6.43 6.62 11.77
C VAL A 363 6.99 7.25 13.06
N ALA A 364 6.25 8.15 13.71
CA ALA A 364 6.67 8.74 14.97
C ALA A 364 6.86 7.69 16.08
N ALA A 365 5.95 6.72 16.18
CA ALA A 365 6.05 5.62 17.14
C ALA A 365 7.29 4.74 16.88
N ARG A 366 7.59 4.43 15.61
CA ARG A 366 8.81 3.67 15.23
C ARG A 366 10.08 4.41 15.62
N LEU A 367 10.15 5.71 15.32
CA LEU A 367 11.28 6.56 15.68
C LEU A 367 11.45 6.66 17.21
N GLY A 368 10.36 6.82 17.96
CA GLY A 368 10.37 6.90 19.42
C GLY A 368 10.70 5.58 20.12
N LEU A 369 10.27 4.46 19.55
CA LEU A 369 10.47 3.12 20.14
C LEU A 369 11.69 2.39 19.59
N ARG A 370 12.53 3.05 18.79
CA ARG A 370 13.75 2.45 18.20
C ARG A 370 14.75 1.92 19.22
N SER A 371 14.72 2.41 20.46
CA SER A 371 15.59 1.94 21.55
C SER A 371 15.11 0.61 22.16
N SER A 372 13.86 0.20 21.93
CA SER A 372 13.28 -0.99 22.54
C SER A 372 13.33 -2.19 21.59
N PRO A 373 14.19 -3.21 21.85
CA PRO A 373 14.27 -4.39 20.99
C PRO A 373 12.97 -5.20 21.00
N THR A 374 12.18 -5.10 22.08
CA THR A 374 10.88 -5.78 22.18
C THR A 374 9.86 -5.12 21.28
N ALA A 375 9.82 -3.78 21.22
CA ALA A 375 8.92 -3.05 20.33
C ALA A 375 9.30 -3.27 18.86
N GLN A 376 10.60 -3.27 18.54
CA GLN A 376 11.08 -3.55 17.18
C GLN A 376 10.63 -4.92 16.67
N LYS A 377 10.66 -5.97 17.50
CA LYS A 377 10.16 -7.30 17.11
C LYS A 377 8.67 -7.32 16.72
N LEU A 378 7.86 -6.40 17.26
CA LEU A 378 6.44 -6.28 16.91
C LEU A 378 6.22 -5.37 15.69
N LEU A 379 6.95 -4.26 15.63
CA LEU A 379 6.84 -3.26 14.56
C LEU A 379 7.48 -3.72 13.24
N GLU A 380 8.47 -4.60 13.31
CA GLU A 380 9.20 -5.15 12.16
C GLU A 380 9.08 -6.67 12.13
N PRO A 381 7.88 -7.18 11.83
CA PRO A 381 7.78 -8.58 11.51
C PRO A 381 8.60 -8.87 10.25
N GLY A 382 9.02 -10.12 10.03
CA GLY A 382 9.78 -10.53 8.83
C GLY A 382 9.01 -10.37 7.50
N TRP A 383 7.82 -9.76 7.52
CA TRP A 383 6.95 -9.47 6.38
C TRP A 383 6.57 -7.97 6.36
N PRO A 384 6.05 -7.44 5.24
CA PRO A 384 5.61 -6.04 5.18
C PRO A 384 4.53 -5.74 6.24
N SER A 385 4.78 -4.76 7.11
CA SER A 385 3.81 -4.36 8.13
C SER A 385 2.61 -3.64 7.50
N VAL A 386 1.45 -3.71 8.15
CA VAL A 386 0.19 -3.19 7.59
C VAL A 386 0.27 -1.69 7.36
N ASP A 387 0.90 -0.93 8.26
CA ASP A 387 1.11 0.52 8.10
C ASP A 387 1.93 0.85 6.84
N ARG A 388 2.93 0.04 6.49
CA ARG A 388 3.73 0.23 5.27
C ARG A 388 2.94 -0.11 4.00
N LEU A 389 2.11 -1.15 4.05
CA LEU A 389 1.21 -1.51 2.95
C LEU A 389 0.16 -0.43 2.71
N VAL A 390 -0.44 0.10 3.78
CA VAL A 390 -1.39 1.22 3.72
C VAL A 390 -0.72 2.46 3.15
N LEU A 391 0.46 2.84 3.65
CA LEU A 391 1.20 3.99 3.10
C LEU A 391 1.52 3.81 1.60
N ALA A 392 1.94 2.62 1.17
CA ALA A 392 2.18 2.33 -0.24
C ALA A 392 0.89 2.46 -1.07
N PHE A 393 -0.23 1.92 -0.57
CA PHE A 393 -1.54 2.04 -1.22
C PHE A 393 -2.00 3.50 -1.30
N LEU A 394 -1.79 4.31 -0.26
CA LEU A 394 -2.13 5.73 -0.26
C LEU A 394 -1.34 6.52 -1.30
N VAL A 395 -0.03 6.28 -1.40
CA VAL A 395 0.84 6.97 -2.36
C VAL A 395 0.48 6.60 -3.80
N VAL A 396 0.30 5.31 -4.09
CA VAL A 396 -0.11 4.85 -5.42
C VAL A 396 -1.54 5.30 -5.73
N GLY A 397 -2.46 5.16 -4.78
CA GLY A 397 -3.85 5.57 -4.89
C GLY A 397 -3.99 7.07 -5.18
N GLN A 398 -3.20 7.92 -4.52
CA GLN A 398 -3.19 9.36 -4.79
C GLN A 398 -2.66 9.68 -6.19
N TRP A 399 -1.60 8.98 -6.65
CA TRP A 399 -1.10 9.15 -8.01
C TRP A 399 -2.13 8.71 -9.07
N VAL A 400 -2.79 7.57 -8.87
CA VAL A 400 -3.86 7.08 -9.75
C VAL A 400 -5.06 8.04 -9.74
N LEU A 401 -5.50 8.49 -8.56
CA LEU A 401 -6.64 9.41 -8.43
C LEU A 401 -6.38 10.74 -9.13
N ALA A 402 -5.17 11.30 -9.00
CA ALA A 402 -4.77 12.51 -9.72
C ALA A 402 -4.73 12.30 -11.25
N GLY A 403 -4.27 11.13 -11.70
CA GLY A 403 -4.29 10.73 -13.11
C GLY A 403 -5.71 10.58 -13.67
N LEU A 404 -6.60 9.91 -12.95
CA LEU A 404 -8.01 9.77 -13.33
C LEU A 404 -8.75 11.12 -13.32
N GLY A 405 -8.36 12.02 -12.41
CA GLY A 405 -8.91 13.38 -12.35
C GLY A 405 -8.56 14.27 -13.53
N ILE A 406 -7.35 14.13 -14.09
CA ILE A 406 -6.92 14.94 -15.25
C ILE A 406 -7.41 14.37 -16.59
N LEU A 407 -7.72 13.06 -16.65
CA LEU A 407 -8.01 12.36 -17.90
C LEU A 407 -9.20 12.97 -18.70
N PRO A 408 -10.32 13.40 -18.09
CA PRO A 408 -11.40 14.07 -18.82
C PRO A 408 -10.98 15.41 -19.43
N ALA A 409 -10.04 16.12 -18.82
CA ALA A 409 -9.53 17.37 -19.38
C ALA A 409 -8.66 17.10 -20.62
N ILE A 410 -7.78 16.10 -20.53
CA ILE A 410 -6.99 15.62 -21.68
C ILE A 410 -7.93 15.16 -22.80
N GLY A 411 -8.99 14.42 -22.45
CA GLY A 411 -10.00 13.95 -23.39
C GLY A 411 -10.70 15.10 -24.13
N ARG A 412 -11.12 16.14 -23.42
CA ARG A 412 -11.75 17.33 -24.01
C ARG A 412 -10.82 18.16 -24.88
N GLU A 413 -9.53 18.20 -24.57
CA GLU A 413 -8.53 18.96 -25.33
C GLU A 413 -8.03 18.22 -26.58
N LEU A 414 -7.91 16.89 -26.49
CA LEU A 414 -7.40 16.05 -27.59
C LEU A 414 -8.50 15.54 -28.52
N PHE A 415 -9.74 15.44 -28.06
CA PHE A 415 -10.84 14.88 -28.84
C PHE A 415 -12.02 15.87 -28.93
N TRP A 416 -12.75 15.79 -30.05
CA TRP A 416 -13.89 16.66 -30.36
C TRP A 416 -14.90 16.76 -29.19
N SER A 417 -15.46 17.96 -29.01
CA SER A 417 -16.41 18.40 -27.98
C SER A 417 -17.74 17.62 -27.84
N GLY A 418 -17.92 16.50 -28.55
CA GLY A 418 -19.15 15.70 -28.58
C GLY A 418 -19.06 14.35 -27.85
N GLY A 419 -17.87 13.91 -27.44
CA GLY A 419 -17.70 12.65 -26.73
C GLY A 419 -18.11 12.76 -25.26
N VAL A 420 -19.01 11.90 -24.80
CA VAL A 420 -19.27 11.71 -23.36
C VAL A 420 -18.06 11.01 -22.77
N TRP A 421 -17.19 11.75 -22.09
CA TRP A 421 -16.01 11.19 -21.44
C TRP A 421 -16.33 10.69 -20.04
N PHE A 422 -16.04 9.42 -19.80
CA PHE A 422 -16.07 8.84 -18.46
C PHE A 422 -14.87 9.34 -17.65
N GLY A 423 -15.13 10.06 -16.56
CA GLY A 423 -14.13 10.32 -15.55
C GLY A 423 -14.65 11.23 -14.44
N LEU A 424 -13.81 11.39 -13.42
CA LEU A 424 -14.18 12.10 -12.20
C LEU A 424 -14.12 13.62 -12.46
N PRO A 425 -15.04 14.42 -11.90
CA PRO A 425 -15.00 15.86 -12.04
C PRO A 425 -13.66 16.42 -11.53
N PRO A 426 -12.97 17.29 -12.32
CA PRO A 426 -11.62 17.76 -11.99
C PRO A 426 -11.58 18.59 -10.70
N ASP A 427 -12.64 19.34 -10.39
CA ASP A 427 -12.73 20.13 -9.16
C ASP A 427 -12.71 19.27 -7.90
N LEU A 428 -13.21 18.03 -8.02
CA LEU A 428 -13.27 17.10 -6.91
C LEU A 428 -11.94 16.38 -6.69
N THR A 429 -11.18 16.12 -7.76
CA THR A 429 -9.96 15.30 -7.73
C THR A 429 -8.67 16.09 -7.58
N LEU A 430 -8.62 17.34 -8.03
CA LEU A 430 -7.39 18.15 -8.10
C LEU A 430 -7.42 19.37 -7.14
N GLY A 431 -8.38 19.38 -6.21
CA GLY A 431 -8.59 20.46 -5.26
C GLY A 431 -7.60 20.52 -4.08
N PRO A 432 -7.84 21.41 -3.10
CA PRO A 432 -6.95 21.62 -1.95
C PRO A 432 -6.72 20.37 -1.10
N ALA A 433 -7.71 19.48 -0.98
CA ALA A 433 -7.59 18.24 -0.22
C ALA A 433 -6.58 17.27 -0.87
N ALA A 434 -6.48 17.22 -2.20
CA ALA A 434 -5.46 16.44 -2.91
C ALA A 434 -4.04 16.96 -2.62
N TRP A 435 -3.86 18.28 -2.54
CA TRP A 435 -2.59 18.91 -2.15
C TRP A 435 -2.24 18.65 -0.69
N ALA A 436 -3.22 18.76 0.22
CA ALA A 436 -3.04 18.45 1.64
C ALA A 436 -2.64 16.98 1.83
N LEU A 437 -3.30 16.05 1.13
CA LEU A 437 -2.96 14.64 1.14
C LEU A 437 -1.55 14.39 0.60
N LEU A 438 -1.18 14.99 -0.55
CA LEU A 438 0.16 14.85 -1.11
C LEU A 438 1.24 15.38 -0.15
N GLY A 439 1.02 16.56 0.45
CA GLY A 439 1.92 17.15 1.43
C GLY A 439 2.09 16.27 2.68
N LEU A 440 0.99 15.70 3.18
CA LEU A 440 1.01 14.76 4.31
C LEU A 440 1.77 13.47 3.96
N LEU A 441 1.53 12.87 2.80
CA LEU A 441 2.23 11.66 2.36
C LEU A 441 3.72 11.93 2.14
N ALA A 442 4.08 13.07 1.55
CA ALA A 442 5.47 13.49 1.41
C ALA A 442 6.15 13.66 2.78
N LEU A 443 5.49 14.30 3.75
CA LEU A 443 6.00 14.43 5.12
C LEU A 443 6.21 13.07 5.78
N VAL A 444 5.22 12.17 5.70
CA VAL A 444 5.31 10.81 6.25
C VAL A 444 6.49 10.05 5.64
N LEU A 445 6.65 10.11 4.32
CA LEU A 445 7.74 9.44 3.62
C LEU A 445 9.11 10.05 3.95
N VAL A 446 9.23 11.38 4.05
CA VAL A 446 10.46 12.06 4.48
C VAL A 446 10.83 11.66 5.92
N LEU A 447 9.87 11.56 6.84
CA LEU A 447 10.13 11.13 8.21
C LEU A 447 10.42 9.63 8.31
N ALA A 448 9.73 8.79 7.54
CA ALA A 448 9.93 7.33 7.51
C ALA A 448 11.35 6.95 7.05
N LEU A 449 11.95 7.85 6.30
CA LEU A 449 13.29 7.76 5.81
C LEU A 449 14.32 7.76 6.98
N TRP A 450 14.02 8.34 8.16
CA TRP A 450 14.85 8.24 9.38
C TRP A 450 14.72 6.89 10.12
N ASP A 451 13.66 6.12 9.89
CA ASP A 451 13.44 4.85 10.58
C ASP A 451 14.52 3.85 10.17
N ARG A 452 14.58 3.49 8.87
CA ARG A 452 15.61 2.60 8.29
C ARG A 452 15.92 2.82 6.81
N GLY A 453 15.53 3.96 6.22
CA GLY A 453 15.89 4.29 4.84
C GLY A 453 15.53 3.21 3.82
N THR A 454 14.31 2.68 3.85
CA THR A 454 13.97 1.56 2.95
C THR A 454 13.91 2.03 1.50
N GLU A 455 14.31 1.16 0.56
CA GLU A 455 14.17 1.41 -0.89
C GLU A 455 12.73 1.83 -1.23
N ALA A 456 11.74 1.18 -0.61
CA ALA A 456 10.32 1.47 -0.78
C ALA A 456 9.95 2.93 -0.42
N THR A 457 10.57 3.51 0.61
CA THR A 457 10.31 4.92 0.99
C THR A 457 10.80 5.88 -0.08
N VAL A 458 11.97 5.62 -0.68
CA VAL A 458 12.51 6.44 -1.78
C VAL A 458 11.63 6.31 -3.03
N LEU A 459 11.19 5.09 -3.36
CA LEU A 459 10.24 4.88 -4.46
C LEU A 459 8.92 5.61 -4.19
N GLY A 460 8.41 5.58 -2.96
CA GLY A 460 7.23 6.33 -2.54
C GLY A 460 7.40 7.84 -2.75
N LEU A 461 8.56 8.41 -2.42
CA LEU A 461 8.84 9.83 -2.66
C LEU A 461 8.89 10.17 -4.15
N VAL A 462 9.41 9.27 -4.98
CA VAL A 462 9.42 9.45 -6.44
C VAL A 462 7.99 9.42 -6.98
N VAL A 463 7.15 8.47 -6.53
CA VAL A 463 5.74 8.41 -6.94
C VAL A 463 4.97 9.65 -6.48
N ALA A 464 5.19 10.12 -5.24
CA ALA A 464 4.62 11.37 -4.75
C ALA A 464 5.09 12.58 -5.59
N GLY A 465 6.37 12.64 -5.96
CA GLY A 465 6.88 13.65 -6.87
C GLY A 465 6.25 13.57 -8.27
N LEU A 466 5.95 12.37 -8.77
CA LEU A 466 5.23 12.16 -10.02
C LEU A 466 3.74 12.53 -9.92
N THR A 467 3.16 12.66 -8.73
CA THR A 467 1.79 13.22 -8.55
C THR A 467 1.77 14.74 -8.75
N LEU A 468 2.88 15.46 -8.49
CA LEU A 468 2.92 16.93 -8.59
C LEU A 468 2.46 17.46 -9.97
N PRO A 469 2.97 16.96 -11.12
CA PRO A 469 2.53 17.42 -12.44
C PRO A 469 1.01 17.36 -12.67
N PHE A 470 0.35 16.30 -12.16
CA PHE A 470 -1.09 16.11 -12.29
C PHE A 470 -1.86 17.17 -11.49
N LEU A 471 -1.47 17.39 -10.23
CA LEU A 471 -2.11 18.40 -9.40
C LEU A 471 -1.84 19.83 -9.89
N THR A 472 -0.63 20.11 -10.40
CA THR A 472 -0.29 21.42 -10.98
C THR A 472 -1.01 21.70 -12.30
N ALA A 473 -1.42 20.67 -13.05
CA ALA A 473 -2.21 20.82 -14.26
C ALA A 473 -3.69 21.11 -13.98
N GLY A 474 -4.19 20.75 -12.78
CA GLY A 474 -5.60 20.93 -12.40
C GLY A 474 -6.15 22.35 -12.56
N PRO A 475 -5.47 23.40 -12.07
CA PRO A 475 -5.91 24.79 -12.27
C PRO A 475 -6.08 25.20 -13.74
N PHE A 476 -5.40 24.54 -14.67
CA PHE A 476 -5.44 24.84 -16.11
C PHE A 476 -6.58 24.12 -16.85
N VAL A 477 -7.32 23.24 -16.18
CA VAL A 477 -8.46 22.51 -16.77
C VAL A 477 -9.54 23.48 -17.25
N TRP A 478 -9.79 24.55 -16.49
CA TRP A 478 -10.75 25.59 -16.84
C TRP A 478 -10.28 26.50 -17.98
N GLN A 479 -8.97 26.49 -18.26
CA GLN A 479 -8.35 27.29 -19.32
C GLN A 479 -8.15 26.49 -20.62
N GLN A 480 -8.62 25.23 -20.67
CA GLN A 480 -8.35 24.30 -21.77
C GLN A 480 -6.84 24.16 -22.05
N ALA A 481 -6.03 24.15 -20.99
CA ALA A 481 -4.58 24.07 -21.06
C ALA A 481 -3.99 23.00 -20.12
N ALA A 482 -4.79 22.00 -19.73
CA ALA A 482 -4.36 20.92 -18.85
C ALA A 482 -3.30 20.01 -19.48
N THR A 483 -3.46 19.65 -20.76
CA THR A 483 -2.50 18.80 -21.50
C THR A 483 -1.13 19.46 -21.63
N PRO A 484 -1.01 20.72 -22.10
CA PRO A 484 0.29 21.38 -22.15
C PRO A 484 0.87 21.61 -20.74
N ALA A 485 0.06 22.02 -19.77
CA ALA A 485 0.51 22.16 -18.38
C ALA A 485 1.08 20.84 -17.82
N LEU A 486 0.40 19.72 -18.08
CA LEU A 486 0.84 18.39 -17.66
C LEU A 486 2.16 18.00 -18.34
N CYS A 487 2.31 18.20 -19.66
CA CYS A 487 3.56 17.91 -20.36
C CYS A 487 4.74 18.71 -19.79
N TRP A 488 4.54 20.01 -19.55
CA TRP A 488 5.55 20.87 -18.90
C TRP A 488 5.89 20.37 -17.50
N GLY A 489 4.87 20.07 -16.69
CA GLY A 489 5.04 19.53 -15.35
C GLY A 489 5.82 18.21 -15.35
N LEU A 490 5.49 17.27 -16.24
CA LEU A 490 6.15 15.97 -16.34
C LEU A 490 7.60 16.11 -16.81
N GLY A 491 7.88 16.96 -17.81
CA GLY A 491 9.25 17.24 -18.26
C GLY A 491 10.11 17.89 -17.17
N ALA A 492 9.55 18.87 -16.45
CA ALA A 492 10.23 19.53 -15.33
C ALA A 492 10.45 18.56 -14.15
N CYS A 493 9.46 17.74 -13.82
CA CYS A 493 9.56 16.72 -12.79
C CYS A 493 10.63 15.67 -13.13
N PHE A 494 10.64 15.17 -14.38
CA PHE A 494 11.67 14.26 -14.87
C PHE A 494 13.07 14.83 -14.68
N LEU A 495 13.30 16.07 -15.11
CA LEU A 495 14.61 16.72 -15.00
C LEU A 495 15.00 16.92 -13.53
N THR A 496 14.09 17.43 -12.70
CA THR A 496 14.34 17.71 -11.28
C THR A 496 14.69 16.44 -10.51
N LEU A 497 13.89 15.38 -10.65
CA LEU A 497 14.15 14.10 -10.00
C LEU A 497 15.40 13.42 -10.58
N SER A 498 15.70 13.61 -11.87
CA SER A 498 16.95 13.14 -12.48
C SER A 498 18.16 13.84 -11.90
N VAL A 499 18.11 15.16 -11.68
CA VAL A 499 19.18 15.92 -11.01
C VAL A 499 19.47 15.35 -9.63
N LEU A 500 18.44 15.01 -8.85
CA LEU A 500 18.63 14.36 -7.54
C LEU A 500 19.33 13.00 -7.69
N VAL A 501 18.98 12.20 -8.70
CA VAL A 501 19.67 10.92 -8.99
C VAL A 501 21.14 11.16 -9.40
N TRP A 502 21.44 12.23 -10.14
CA TRP A 502 22.81 12.56 -10.51
C TRP A 502 23.64 12.95 -9.29
N LEU A 503 23.03 13.71 -8.39
CA LEU A 503 23.58 14.15 -7.11
C LEU A 503 23.52 13.08 -6.02
N ARG A 504 23.22 11.80 -6.33
CA ARG A 504 23.12 10.74 -5.31
C ARG A 504 24.36 10.58 -4.42
N VAL A 505 25.56 10.83 -4.93
CA VAL A 505 26.82 10.72 -4.16
C VAL A 505 27.01 11.90 -3.21
N PRO A 506 26.89 13.17 -3.64
CA PRO A 506 26.91 14.29 -2.68
C PRO A 506 25.72 14.24 -1.71
N LEU A 507 24.53 13.84 -2.17
CA LEU A 507 23.37 13.64 -1.31
C LEU A 507 23.61 12.52 -0.28
N SER A 508 24.30 11.44 -0.64
CA SER A 508 24.64 10.40 0.34
C SER A 508 25.66 10.84 1.37
N ARG A 509 26.60 11.71 0.98
CA ARG A 509 27.50 12.37 1.93
C ARG A 509 26.77 13.36 2.84
N LEU A 510 25.74 14.05 2.34
CA LEU A 510 24.92 14.94 3.16
C LEU A 510 24.03 14.13 4.11
N ALA A 511 23.40 13.07 3.61
CA ALA A 511 22.56 12.16 4.38
C ALA A 511 23.33 11.54 5.55
N THR A 512 24.57 11.08 5.32
CA THR A 512 25.43 10.56 6.39
C THR A 512 25.77 11.61 7.46
N ARG A 513 25.85 12.90 7.12
CA ARG A 513 26.04 13.98 8.10
C ARG A 513 24.81 14.21 8.98
N VAL A 514 23.60 13.97 8.45
CA VAL A 514 22.33 14.10 9.17
C VAL A 514 21.91 12.78 9.83
N ALA A 515 22.81 11.79 9.87
CA ALA A 515 22.56 10.43 10.37
C ALA A 515 21.36 9.75 9.68
N TRP A 516 21.14 10.08 8.40
CA TRP A 516 20.08 9.50 7.59
C TRP A 516 20.56 8.17 7.00
N PRO A 517 20.00 7.02 7.43
CA PRO A 517 20.33 5.74 6.81
C PRO A 517 19.84 5.77 5.36
N LEU A 518 20.77 5.66 4.40
CA LEU A 518 20.40 5.48 2.99
C LEU A 518 20.39 4.01 2.61
N PRO A 519 19.41 3.56 1.82
CA PRO A 519 19.37 2.20 1.32
C PRO A 519 20.61 1.93 0.45
N SER A 520 21.32 0.84 0.74
CA SER A 520 22.48 0.36 -0.02
C SER A 520 22.09 -0.56 -1.17
N GLY A 521 20.81 -0.64 -1.52
CA GLY A 521 20.30 -1.48 -2.58
C GLY A 521 20.88 -1.20 -3.95
N ASN A 522 21.45 -2.22 -4.60
CA ASN A 522 21.97 -2.10 -5.96
C ASN A 522 20.87 -1.81 -7.00
N ASN A 523 19.62 -2.15 -6.71
CA ASN A 523 18.49 -2.04 -7.65
C ASN A 523 17.78 -0.68 -7.61
N LEU A 524 17.91 0.08 -6.52
CA LEU A 524 17.15 1.31 -6.32
C LEU A 524 17.34 2.34 -7.46
N PRO A 525 18.57 2.64 -7.95
CA PRO A 525 18.74 3.58 -9.05
C PRO A 525 18.05 3.11 -10.33
N PHE A 526 18.02 1.80 -10.60
CA PHE A 526 17.32 1.25 -11.75
C PHE A 526 15.80 1.43 -11.62
N GLN A 527 15.22 1.10 -10.47
CA GLN A 527 13.79 1.24 -10.21
C GLN A 527 13.33 2.71 -10.28
N VAL A 528 14.09 3.64 -9.68
CA VAL A 528 13.80 5.08 -9.76
C VAL A 528 13.81 5.55 -11.21
N ARG A 529 14.84 5.18 -11.99
CA ARG A 529 14.91 5.55 -13.42
C ARG A 529 13.74 4.96 -14.20
N PHE A 530 13.38 3.70 -13.96
CA PHE A 530 12.23 3.07 -14.61
C PHE A 530 10.93 3.80 -14.30
N LEU A 531 10.66 4.12 -13.03
CA LEU A 531 9.49 4.91 -12.63
C LEU A 531 9.47 6.30 -13.27
N LEU A 532 10.62 6.98 -13.36
CA LEU A 532 10.71 8.26 -14.04
C LEU A 532 10.41 8.14 -15.54
N LEU A 533 10.95 7.12 -16.20
CA LEU A 533 10.69 6.91 -17.63
C LEU A 533 9.21 6.60 -17.91
N VAL A 534 8.61 5.70 -17.15
CA VAL A 534 7.22 5.28 -17.34
C VAL A 534 6.24 6.35 -16.83
N GLY A 535 6.53 7.00 -15.71
CA GLY A 535 5.62 7.94 -15.05
C GLY A 535 5.72 9.38 -15.54
N SER A 536 6.80 9.77 -16.22
CA SER A 536 6.97 11.15 -16.73
C SER A 536 7.29 11.21 -18.22
N VAL A 537 8.33 10.53 -18.68
CA VAL A 537 8.78 10.62 -20.08
C VAL A 537 7.76 9.99 -21.04
N GLY A 538 7.26 8.79 -20.73
CA GLY A 538 6.28 8.08 -21.54
C GLY A 538 5.02 8.92 -21.79
N PRO A 539 4.29 9.37 -20.75
CA PRO A 539 3.10 10.18 -20.90
C PRO A 539 3.37 11.51 -21.60
N SER A 540 4.48 12.20 -21.27
CA SER A 540 4.85 13.46 -21.95
C SER A 540 5.09 13.27 -23.45
N LEU A 541 5.82 12.22 -23.85
CA LEU A 541 6.05 11.91 -25.26
C LEU A 541 4.75 11.50 -25.95
N PHE A 542 3.97 10.63 -25.31
CA PHE A 542 2.72 10.12 -25.87
C PHE A 542 1.73 11.26 -26.16
N LEU A 543 1.48 12.14 -25.19
CA LEU A 543 0.58 13.29 -25.36
C LEU A 543 1.09 14.26 -26.43
N THR A 544 2.39 14.52 -26.49
CA THR A 544 2.99 15.41 -27.49
C THR A 544 2.87 14.83 -28.91
N LEU A 545 3.14 13.53 -29.07
CA LEU A 545 3.00 12.84 -30.35
C LEU A 545 1.54 12.77 -30.80
N LEU A 546 0.62 12.51 -29.87
CA LEU A 546 -0.81 12.45 -30.14
C LEU A 546 -1.35 13.82 -30.58
N ALA A 547 -0.98 14.89 -29.89
CA ALA A 547 -1.32 16.26 -30.29
C ALA A 547 -0.79 16.60 -31.69
N GLY A 548 0.47 16.25 -31.97
CA GLY A 548 1.06 16.43 -33.31
C GLY A 548 0.35 15.63 -34.39
N ALA A 549 -0.05 14.39 -34.09
CA ALA A 549 -0.77 13.52 -35.03
C ALA A 549 -2.16 14.06 -35.36
N PHE A 550 -2.92 14.53 -34.36
CA PHE A 550 -4.24 15.14 -34.61
C PHE A 550 -4.13 16.40 -35.48
N GLN A 551 -3.14 17.25 -35.22
CA GLN A 551 -2.90 18.42 -36.06
C GLN A 551 -2.58 18.03 -37.52
N MET A 552 -1.78 16.98 -37.73
CA MET A 552 -1.47 16.49 -39.07
C MET A 552 -2.70 15.93 -39.80
N MET A 553 -3.70 15.44 -39.08
CA MET A 553 -4.98 15.00 -39.65
C MET A 553 -5.92 16.17 -39.96
N GLY A 554 -5.52 17.42 -39.71
CA GLY A 554 -6.34 18.60 -39.90
C GLY A 554 -7.41 18.79 -38.84
N GLU A 555 -7.40 17.97 -37.79
CA GLU A 555 -8.29 18.14 -36.65
C GLU A 555 -7.77 19.28 -35.77
N PRO A 556 -8.57 20.32 -35.51
CA PRO A 556 -8.13 21.45 -34.71
C PRO A 556 -7.90 20.98 -33.27
N TRP A 557 -6.63 20.93 -32.85
CA TRP A 557 -6.29 20.82 -31.44
C TRP A 557 -6.94 22.00 -30.70
N LEU A 558 -7.71 21.73 -29.64
CA LEU A 558 -8.34 22.80 -28.87
C LEU A 558 -7.25 23.72 -28.33
N ARG A 559 -7.23 24.95 -28.84
CA ARG A 559 -6.29 25.96 -28.38
C ARG A 559 -6.63 26.34 -26.94
N PRO A 560 -5.61 26.60 -26.10
CA PRO A 560 -5.82 27.24 -24.81
C PRO A 560 -6.71 28.48 -24.96
N LEU A 561 -7.57 28.73 -23.97
CA LEU A 561 -8.43 29.92 -24.00
C LEU A 561 -7.58 31.20 -24.14
N PRO A 562 -8.04 32.23 -24.88
CA PRO A 562 -7.24 33.43 -25.19
C PRO A 562 -6.63 34.13 -23.97
N ASP A 563 -7.34 34.07 -22.82
CA ASP A 563 -6.93 34.72 -21.57
C ASP A 563 -5.95 33.86 -20.74
N SER A 564 -5.62 32.66 -21.19
CA SER A 564 -4.69 31.76 -20.49
C SER A 564 -3.23 32.12 -20.73
N TRP A 565 -2.37 31.81 -19.76
CA TRP A 565 -0.92 31.98 -19.92
C TRP A 565 -0.38 31.18 -21.12
N PHE A 566 -0.90 29.97 -21.35
CA PHE A 566 -0.49 29.15 -22.49
C PHE A 566 -0.89 29.74 -23.85
N ALA A 567 -2.00 30.47 -23.93
CA ALA A 567 -2.37 31.19 -25.16
C ALA A 567 -1.41 32.34 -25.50
N SER A 568 -0.71 32.89 -24.50
CA SER A 568 0.32 33.93 -24.73
C SER A 568 1.63 33.37 -25.30
N LEU A 569 1.84 32.05 -25.21
CA LEU A 569 3.03 31.39 -25.72
C LEU A 569 2.85 30.96 -27.18
N HIS A 570 3.93 31.04 -27.95
CA HIS A 570 3.94 30.45 -29.28
C HIS A 570 3.76 28.92 -29.18
N GLU A 571 2.92 28.32 -30.02
CA GLU A 571 2.55 26.89 -29.96
C GLU A 571 3.79 25.98 -29.99
N LEU A 572 4.82 26.35 -30.76
CA LEU A 572 6.11 25.66 -30.74
C LEU A 572 6.75 25.58 -29.35
N VAL A 573 6.68 26.65 -28.56
CA VAL A 573 7.26 26.68 -27.21
C VAL A 573 6.51 25.70 -26.32
N ILE A 574 5.18 25.64 -26.47
CA ILE A 574 4.32 24.72 -25.72
C ILE A 574 4.73 23.27 -25.94
N LEU A 575 5.05 22.88 -27.17
CA LEU A 575 5.44 21.50 -27.53
C LEU A 575 6.94 21.22 -27.30
N ALA A 576 7.81 22.18 -27.61
CA ALA A 576 9.26 21.96 -27.61
C ALA A 576 9.88 21.97 -26.21
N VAL A 577 9.39 22.82 -25.30
CA VAL A 577 10.00 22.97 -23.96
C VAL A 577 9.93 21.66 -23.14
N PRO A 578 8.78 20.97 -23.01
CA PRO A 578 8.71 19.69 -22.29
C PRO A 578 9.70 18.64 -22.81
N LEU A 579 9.75 18.49 -24.14
CA LEU A 579 10.67 17.57 -24.80
C LEU A 579 12.13 17.98 -24.61
N GLY A 580 12.41 19.29 -24.61
CA GLY A 580 13.73 19.83 -24.28
C GLY A 580 14.17 19.45 -22.87
N LEU A 581 13.28 19.58 -21.88
CA LEU A 581 13.54 19.16 -20.49
C LEU A 581 13.80 17.64 -20.40
N VAL A 582 13.02 16.83 -21.13
CA VAL A 582 13.23 15.38 -21.24
C VAL A 582 14.59 15.06 -21.87
N SER A 583 14.96 15.72 -22.96
CA SER A 583 16.25 15.52 -23.62
C SER A 583 17.42 15.91 -22.71
N LEU A 584 17.33 17.04 -22.00
CA LEU A 584 18.33 17.45 -21.00
C LEU A 584 18.48 16.42 -19.88
N GLY A 585 17.37 15.85 -19.41
CA GLY A 585 17.39 14.77 -18.42
C GLY A 585 18.09 13.51 -18.96
N PHE A 586 17.82 13.13 -20.20
CA PHE A 586 18.53 12.03 -20.85
C PHE A 586 20.02 12.31 -21.05
N VAL A 587 20.40 13.52 -21.44
CA VAL A 587 21.80 13.93 -21.54
C VAL A 587 22.49 13.79 -20.19
N GLY A 588 21.91 14.31 -19.11
CA GLY A 588 22.49 14.20 -17.77
C GLY A 588 22.64 12.75 -17.31
N HIS A 589 21.64 11.89 -17.55
CA HIS A 589 21.77 10.45 -17.30
C HIS A 589 22.83 9.78 -18.17
N SER A 590 22.96 10.16 -19.44
CA SER A 590 23.99 9.62 -20.33
C SER A 590 25.39 9.94 -19.82
N LEU A 591 25.61 11.18 -19.35
CA LEU A 591 26.89 11.64 -18.80
C LEU A 591 27.19 10.97 -17.46
N ARG A 592 26.18 10.88 -16.58
CA ARG A 592 26.33 10.35 -15.23
C ARG A 592 26.48 8.83 -15.19
N GLU A 593 25.55 8.12 -15.83
CA GLU A 593 25.47 6.66 -15.84
C GLU A 593 26.27 6.03 -16.97
N ARG A 594 26.84 6.86 -17.85
CA ARG A 594 27.71 6.39 -18.93
C ARG A 594 26.99 5.47 -19.92
N SER A 595 25.67 5.67 -20.05
CA SER A 595 24.80 4.81 -20.84
C SER A 595 24.60 5.39 -22.24
N PRO A 596 24.97 4.66 -23.30
CA PRO A 596 24.72 5.08 -24.67
C PRO A 596 23.23 5.13 -25.02
N GLY A 597 22.40 4.35 -24.31
CA GLY A 597 20.95 4.34 -24.49
C GLY A 597 20.34 5.72 -24.27
N TYR A 598 20.71 6.40 -23.18
CA TYR A 598 20.20 7.73 -22.89
C TYR A 598 20.71 8.81 -23.85
N ALA A 599 21.96 8.72 -24.31
CA ALA A 599 22.48 9.65 -25.32
C ALA A 599 21.74 9.50 -26.66
N PHE A 600 21.47 8.26 -27.06
CA PHE A 600 20.66 7.96 -28.24
C PHE A 600 19.21 8.47 -28.09
N SER A 601 18.55 8.15 -26.97
CA SER A 601 17.18 8.61 -26.69
C SER A 601 17.08 10.15 -26.67
N ALA A 602 18.03 10.86 -26.07
CA ALA A 602 18.09 12.32 -26.12
C ALA A 602 18.15 12.84 -27.57
N GLY A 603 18.96 12.21 -28.42
CA GLY A 603 19.06 12.53 -29.83
C GLY A 603 17.75 12.33 -30.59
N LEU A 604 17.04 11.23 -30.33
CA LEU A 604 15.72 11.00 -30.92
C LEU A 604 14.70 12.06 -30.49
N VAL A 605 14.70 12.46 -29.21
CA VAL A 605 13.81 13.52 -28.71
C VAL A 605 14.16 14.87 -29.35
N VAL A 606 15.44 15.22 -29.51
CA VAL A 606 15.84 16.46 -30.21
C VAL A 606 15.42 16.42 -31.68
N THR A 607 15.60 15.27 -32.36
CA THR A 607 15.10 15.09 -33.72
C THR A 607 13.60 15.32 -33.79
N LEU A 608 12.82 14.76 -32.85
CA LEU A 608 11.38 14.97 -32.78
C LEU A 608 11.00 16.45 -32.57
N ILE A 609 11.73 17.19 -31.73
CA ILE A 609 11.50 18.63 -31.51
C ILE A 609 11.72 19.40 -32.82
N VAL A 610 12.83 19.15 -33.51
CA VAL A 610 13.19 19.89 -34.73
C VAL A 610 12.21 19.58 -35.86
N THR A 611 11.89 18.30 -36.07
CA THR A 611 11.03 17.88 -37.19
C THR A 611 9.56 18.16 -36.91
N GLY A 612 9.09 17.87 -35.70
CA GLY A 612 7.74 18.19 -35.26
C GLY A 612 7.48 19.70 -35.25
N GLY A 613 8.44 20.50 -34.76
CA GLY A 613 8.34 21.95 -34.78
C GLY A 613 8.32 22.54 -36.19
N TYR A 614 9.14 22.02 -37.10
CA TYR A 614 9.09 22.44 -38.50
C TYR A 614 7.76 22.06 -39.17
N ALA A 615 7.30 20.83 -39.00
CA ALA A 615 6.01 20.37 -39.53
C ALA A 615 4.87 21.27 -39.04
N TRP A 616 4.87 21.59 -37.75
CA TRP A 616 3.88 22.46 -37.13
C TRP A 616 3.87 23.87 -37.75
N LEU A 617 5.05 24.53 -37.83
CA LEU A 617 5.16 25.85 -38.46
C LEU A 617 4.69 25.83 -39.91
N PHE A 618 5.03 24.79 -40.65
CA PHE A 618 4.66 24.65 -42.05
C PHE A 618 3.14 24.54 -42.22
N LEU A 619 2.49 23.67 -41.44
CA LEU A 619 1.04 23.47 -41.46
C LEU A 619 0.27 24.72 -41.03
N ASN A 620 0.78 25.47 -40.06
CA ASN A 620 0.14 26.73 -39.64
C ASN A 620 0.18 27.82 -40.71
N HIS A 621 1.24 27.86 -41.53
CA HIS A 621 1.33 28.82 -42.63
C HIS A 621 0.48 28.40 -43.85
N HIS A 622 0.24 27.09 -44.02
CA HIS A 622 -0.45 26.53 -45.18
C HIS A 622 -1.74 25.84 -44.74
N GLN A 623 -2.86 26.58 -44.78
CA GLN A 623 -4.18 26.12 -44.32
C GLN A 623 -4.71 24.86 -45.05
N SER A 624 -4.17 24.54 -46.23
CA SER A 624 -4.43 23.27 -46.92
C SER A 624 -3.18 22.79 -47.64
N LEU A 625 -2.78 21.54 -47.37
CA LEU A 625 -1.66 20.91 -48.06
C LEU A 625 -2.06 20.61 -49.51
N ARG A 626 -1.67 21.47 -50.45
CA ARG A 626 -1.68 21.10 -51.87
C ARG A 626 -0.61 20.04 -52.12
N ASP A 627 -0.80 19.20 -53.15
CA ASP A 627 0.14 18.09 -53.47
C ASP A 627 1.61 18.54 -53.53
N VAL A 628 1.86 19.74 -54.07
CA VAL A 628 3.20 20.33 -54.21
C VAL A 628 3.83 20.70 -52.85
N GLU A 629 3.04 21.27 -51.95
CA GLU A 629 3.48 21.69 -50.61
C GLU A 629 3.73 20.48 -49.71
N ALA A 630 2.93 19.42 -49.86
CA ALA A 630 3.14 18.16 -49.16
C ALA A 630 4.50 17.54 -49.52
N VAL A 631 4.86 17.51 -50.80
CA VAL A 631 6.18 17.01 -51.26
C VAL A 631 7.33 17.85 -50.67
N GLN A 632 7.17 19.17 -50.61
CA GLN A 632 8.15 20.07 -50.00
C GLN A 632 8.34 19.80 -48.50
N LEU A 633 7.24 19.62 -47.78
CA LEU A 633 7.24 19.31 -46.36
C LEU A 633 8.01 18.01 -46.11
N TRP A 634 7.68 16.93 -46.81
CA TRP A 634 8.34 15.63 -46.65
C TRP A 634 9.84 15.70 -46.95
N ALA A 635 10.22 16.38 -48.04
CA ALA A 635 11.62 16.60 -48.40
C ALA A 635 12.41 17.24 -47.24
N ARG A 636 11.87 18.34 -46.70
CA ARG A 636 12.52 19.07 -45.59
C ARG A 636 12.51 18.30 -44.29
N LEU A 637 11.47 17.54 -43.99
CA LEU A 637 11.44 16.69 -42.80
C LEU A 637 12.54 15.61 -42.84
N VAL A 638 12.74 14.95 -43.98
CA VAL A 638 13.83 13.97 -44.14
C VAL A 638 15.20 14.63 -43.97
N GLN A 639 15.40 15.82 -44.54
CA GLN A 639 16.62 16.61 -44.33
C GLN A 639 16.82 16.95 -42.85
N LEU A 640 15.81 17.49 -42.17
CA LEU A 640 15.91 17.86 -40.75
C LEU A 640 16.18 16.65 -39.84
N VAL A 641 15.57 15.49 -40.12
CA VAL A 641 15.90 14.23 -39.43
C VAL A 641 17.38 13.89 -39.63
N ALA A 642 17.85 13.89 -40.87
CA ALA A 642 19.21 13.50 -41.21
C ALA A 642 20.25 14.46 -40.61
N LEU A 643 20.00 15.77 -40.71
CA LEU A 643 20.86 16.82 -40.17
C LEU A 643 20.94 16.73 -38.65
N THR A 644 19.80 16.65 -37.97
CA THR A 644 19.75 16.60 -36.51
C THR A 644 20.42 15.33 -36.00
N ALA A 645 20.18 14.18 -36.63
CA ALA A 645 20.84 12.93 -36.29
C ALA A 645 22.37 13.01 -36.46
N ALA A 646 22.85 13.65 -37.54
CA ALA A 646 24.27 13.84 -37.81
C ALA A 646 24.95 14.77 -36.81
N VAL A 647 24.35 15.94 -36.55
CA VAL A 647 24.87 16.93 -35.59
C VAL A 647 24.91 16.34 -34.19
N TRP A 648 23.85 15.63 -33.79
CA TRP A 648 23.81 14.93 -32.51
C TRP A 648 24.87 13.82 -32.42
N GLY A 649 25.02 13.02 -33.47
CA GLY A 649 26.05 11.99 -33.56
C GLY A 649 27.46 12.55 -33.43
N LEU A 650 27.73 13.70 -34.07
CA LEU A 650 29.00 14.42 -33.95
C LEU A 650 29.25 14.94 -32.53
N ALA A 651 28.24 15.57 -31.91
CA ALA A 651 28.32 16.04 -30.54
C ALA A 651 28.60 14.86 -29.58
N TRP A 652 27.93 13.73 -29.77
CA TRP A 652 28.13 12.53 -28.97
C TRP A 652 29.53 11.93 -29.17
N LEU A 653 30.02 11.83 -30.42
CA LEU A 653 31.39 11.40 -30.73
C LEU A 653 32.44 12.32 -30.09
N TRP A 654 32.19 13.63 -30.09
CA TRP A 654 33.06 14.62 -29.48
C TRP A 654 33.11 14.46 -27.96
N VAL A 655 31.97 14.41 -27.28
CA VAL A 655 31.89 14.18 -25.82
C VAL A 655 32.56 12.85 -25.46
N ARG A 656 32.27 11.78 -26.21
CA ARG A 656 32.87 10.46 -26.00
C ARG A 656 34.39 10.52 -26.10
N SER A 657 34.95 11.23 -27.07
CA SER A 657 36.41 11.36 -27.23
C SER A 657 37.06 12.02 -26.00
N ARG A 658 36.40 13.04 -25.43
CA ARG A 658 36.88 13.75 -24.23
C ARG A 658 36.75 12.90 -22.95
N VAL A 659 35.68 12.12 -22.84
CA VAL A 659 35.41 11.29 -21.67
C VAL A 659 36.23 9.99 -21.67
N ARG A 660 36.47 9.39 -22.84
CA ARG A 660 37.29 8.17 -23.00
C ARG A 660 38.72 8.35 -22.47
N ALA A 661 39.27 9.56 -22.57
CA ALA A 661 40.59 9.89 -22.03
C ALA A 661 40.66 9.78 -20.48
N ARG A 662 39.52 9.75 -19.78
CA ARG A 662 39.46 9.80 -18.31
C ARG A 662 38.80 8.58 -17.67
N SER A 663 38.27 7.63 -18.45
CA SER A 663 37.51 6.52 -17.90
C SER A 663 37.22 5.39 -18.90
N PRO A 664 37.05 4.13 -18.44
CA PRO A 664 36.58 2.98 -19.24
C PRO A 664 35.09 3.08 -19.65
N TRP A 665 34.68 4.20 -20.24
CA TRP A 665 33.36 4.39 -20.89
C TRP A 665 33.13 3.44 -22.09
N SER A 666 34.17 2.73 -22.53
CA SER A 666 34.21 2.01 -23.81
C SER A 666 33.70 0.58 -23.79
N GLU A 667 33.34 0.03 -22.63
CA GLU A 667 33.08 -1.42 -22.49
C GLU A 667 31.62 -1.82 -22.65
N SER A 668 30.66 -0.87 -22.68
CA SER A 668 29.27 -1.23 -22.90
C SER A 668 29.05 -1.71 -24.36
N PRO A 669 28.55 -2.95 -24.56
CA PRO A 669 28.38 -3.53 -25.89
C PRO A 669 27.36 -2.78 -26.74
N LEU A 670 26.50 -1.98 -26.12
CA LEU A 670 25.46 -1.21 -26.80
C LEU A 670 25.95 0.13 -27.39
N VAL A 671 27.16 0.60 -27.02
CA VAL A 671 27.64 1.91 -27.49
C VAL A 671 27.81 1.94 -29.01
N GLN A 672 28.48 0.92 -29.55
CA GLN A 672 28.74 0.85 -31.00
C GLN A 672 27.48 0.66 -31.84
N PRO A 673 26.54 -0.26 -31.54
CA PRO A 673 25.34 -0.41 -32.35
C PRO A 673 24.43 0.82 -32.29
N LEU A 674 24.23 1.44 -31.12
CA LEU A 674 23.36 2.63 -31.01
C LEU A 674 23.96 3.86 -31.71
N LEU A 675 25.26 4.06 -31.59
CA LEU A 675 25.94 5.13 -32.31
C LEU A 675 25.92 4.89 -33.81
N SER A 676 26.12 3.64 -34.24
CA SER A 676 26.03 3.25 -35.65
C SER A 676 24.62 3.43 -36.19
N LEU A 677 23.60 3.12 -35.39
CA LEU A 677 22.19 3.39 -35.72
C LEU A 677 21.94 4.89 -35.86
N GLN A 678 22.41 5.72 -34.93
CA GLN A 678 22.26 7.19 -35.00
C GLN A 678 22.93 7.77 -36.27
N THR A 679 24.18 7.39 -36.55
CA THR A 679 24.86 7.81 -37.79
C THR A 679 24.21 7.19 -39.03
N GLY A 680 23.66 5.98 -38.88
CA GLY A 680 22.94 5.26 -39.91
C GLY A 680 21.65 5.97 -40.31
N ILE A 681 20.89 6.53 -39.36
CA ILE A 681 19.72 7.37 -39.62
C ILE A 681 20.12 8.60 -40.45
N ALA A 682 21.23 9.26 -40.13
CA ALA A 682 21.72 10.40 -40.90
C ALA A 682 22.11 10.03 -42.34
N ILE A 683 22.81 8.90 -42.53
CA ILE A 683 23.22 8.41 -43.85
C ILE A 683 22.00 7.95 -44.64
N ALA A 684 21.12 7.14 -44.04
CA ALA A 684 19.90 6.64 -44.65
C ALA A 684 18.96 7.78 -45.05
N GLY A 685 18.82 8.82 -44.22
CA GLY A 685 18.07 10.02 -44.56
C GLY A 685 18.64 10.74 -45.79
N ASN A 686 19.97 10.93 -45.88
CA ASN A 686 20.59 11.50 -47.08
C ASN A 686 20.41 10.60 -48.31
N VAL A 687 20.52 9.28 -48.18
CA VAL A 687 20.31 8.33 -49.29
C VAL A 687 18.86 8.36 -49.77
N GLY A 688 17.91 8.24 -48.85
CA GLY A 688 16.47 8.28 -49.13
C GLY A 688 16.01 9.64 -49.66
N PHE A 689 16.82 10.68 -49.47
CA PHE A 689 16.56 12.00 -50.01
C PHE A 689 17.22 12.25 -51.38
N ILE A 690 18.49 11.90 -51.54
CA ILE A 690 19.29 12.14 -52.76
C ILE A 690 18.88 11.18 -53.88
N LEU A 691 18.63 9.89 -53.60
CA LEU A 691 18.30 8.93 -54.66
C LEU A 691 16.99 9.28 -55.39
N PRO A 692 15.88 9.63 -54.71
CA PRO A 692 14.69 10.11 -55.40
C PRO A 692 14.94 11.42 -56.14
N ALA A 693 15.74 12.35 -55.59
CA ALA A 693 16.07 13.61 -56.28
C ALA A 693 16.80 13.37 -57.61
N LEU A 694 17.77 12.44 -57.64
CA LEU A 694 18.51 12.08 -58.84
C LEU A 694 17.66 11.31 -59.84
N TRP A 695 16.84 10.38 -59.36
CA TRP A 695 15.90 9.66 -60.21
C TRP A 695 14.92 10.63 -60.87
N LEU A 696 14.34 11.55 -60.09
CA LEU A 696 13.45 12.60 -60.60
C LEU A 696 14.16 13.54 -61.56
N LEU A 697 15.43 13.87 -61.34
CA LEU A 697 16.21 14.70 -62.26
C LEU A 697 16.46 14.00 -63.62
N VAL A 698 16.56 12.67 -63.62
CA VAL A 698 16.72 11.88 -64.85
C VAL A 698 15.39 11.72 -65.59
N VAL A 699 14.29 11.46 -64.87
CA VAL A 699 12.97 11.22 -65.47
C VAL A 699 12.26 12.51 -65.84
N PHE A 700 12.37 13.54 -65.00
CA PHE A 700 11.76 14.86 -65.14
C PHE A 700 12.81 15.97 -65.05
N PRO A 701 13.55 16.23 -66.15
CA PRO A 701 14.69 17.13 -66.15
C PRO A 701 14.37 18.59 -65.80
N SER A 702 13.10 19.00 -65.92
CA SER A 702 12.60 20.33 -65.56
C SER A 702 12.62 20.59 -64.05
N GLY A 703 12.97 19.60 -63.23
CA GLY A 703 13.09 19.74 -61.78
C GLY A 703 11.74 19.67 -61.08
N LEU A 704 11.60 18.74 -60.14
CA LEU A 704 10.50 18.76 -59.18
C LEU A 704 10.95 19.41 -57.87
N VAL A 705 9.98 19.78 -57.04
CA VAL A 705 10.20 20.38 -55.72
C VAL A 705 11.21 19.59 -54.88
N TRP A 706 11.17 18.25 -54.96
CA TRP A 706 12.12 17.39 -54.25
C TRP A 706 13.58 17.60 -54.70
N THR A 707 13.82 17.79 -56.00
CA THR A 707 15.15 18.06 -56.57
C THR A 707 15.64 19.45 -56.17
N LEU A 708 14.74 20.45 -56.15
CA LEU A 708 15.07 21.81 -55.70
C LEU A 708 15.44 21.84 -54.22
N GLU A 709 14.65 21.19 -53.37
CA GLU A 709 14.96 21.07 -51.94
C GLU A 709 16.27 20.30 -51.73
N ALA A 710 16.62 19.34 -52.61
CA ALA A 710 17.89 18.64 -52.53
C ALA A 710 19.09 19.53 -52.78
N GLY A 711 19.02 20.39 -53.78
CA GLY A 711 20.04 21.39 -54.06
C GLY A 711 20.11 22.54 -53.06
N SER A 712 19.22 22.58 -52.07
CA SER A 712 19.18 23.69 -51.10
C SER A 712 20.37 23.70 -50.15
N VAL A 713 20.59 24.83 -49.48
CA VAL A 713 21.58 24.97 -48.40
C VAL A 713 21.38 23.92 -47.31
N LEU A 714 20.13 23.56 -47.00
CA LEU A 714 19.83 22.54 -46.01
C LEU A 714 20.32 21.16 -46.47
N GLY A 715 20.12 20.80 -47.74
CA GLY A 715 20.63 19.55 -48.32
C GLY A 715 22.17 19.45 -48.31
N TRP A 716 22.86 20.57 -48.51
CA TRP A 716 24.32 20.62 -48.34
C TRP A 716 24.75 20.42 -46.89
N LEU A 717 24.11 21.11 -45.95
CA LEU A 717 24.40 20.96 -44.52
C LEU A 717 24.14 19.52 -44.04
N THR A 718 23.10 18.86 -44.55
CA THR A 718 22.78 17.46 -44.20
C THR A 718 23.85 16.51 -44.67
N LEU A 719 24.32 16.66 -45.91
CA LEU A 719 25.35 15.80 -46.48
C LEU A 719 26.69 15.99 -45.77
N VAL A 720 27.11 17.25 -45.57
CA VAL A 720 28.38 17.56 -44.91
C VAL A 720 28.40 17.04 -43.48
N SER A 721 27.31 17.26 -42.72
CA SER A 721 27.21 16.80 -41.33
C SER A 721 27.21 15.27 -41.25
N ALA A 722 26.45 14.59 -42.11
CA ALA A 722 26.38 13.13 -42.12
C ALA A 722 27.72 12.49 -42.54
N ALA A 723 28.39 13.06 -43.56
CA ALA A 723 29.72 12.63 -43.98
C ALA A 723 30.74 12.83 -42.86
N ALA A 724 30.74 13.98 -42.19
CA ALA A 724 31.61 14.26 -41.05
C ALA A 724 31.35 13.27 -39.90
N ALA A 725 30.08 13.01 -39.56
CA ALA A 725 29.71 12.03 -38.54
C ALA A 725 30.22 10.63 -38.88
N GLY A 726 30.01 10.17 -40.11
CA GLY A 726 30.48 8.87 -40.60
C GLY A 726 32.01 8.75 -40.61
N VAL A 727 32.72 9.79 -41.05
CA VAL A 727 34.19 9.83 -41.08
C VAL A 727 34.76 9.79 -39.66
N VAL A 728 34.23 10.58 -38.73
CA VAL A 728 34.69 10.61 -37.34
C VAL A 728 34.40 9.27 -36.66
N HIS A 729 33.20 8.70 -36.85
CA HIS A 729 32.83 7.38 -36.33
C HIS A 729 33.76 6.28 -36.85
N HIS A 730 34.00 6.27 -38.17
CA HIS A 730 34.90 5.30 -38.78
C HIS A 730 36.34 5.44 -38.26
N ARG A 731 36.86 6.68 -38.13
CA ARG A 731 38.19 6.94 -37.56
C ARG A 731 38.34 6.44 -36.12
N GLN A 732 37.26 6.50 -35.32
CA GLN A 732 37.29 5.98 -33.95
C GLN A 732 37.29 4.45 -33.88
N GLN A 733 36.78 3.76 -34.91
CA GLN A 733 36.77 2.30 -35.00
C GLN A 733 38.00 1.73 -35.71
N ARG A 734 38.50 2.43 -36.75
CA ARG A 734 39.63 2.00 -37.58
C ARG A 734 40.48 3.22 -37.99
N PRO A 735 41.82 3.11 -37.93
CA PRO A 735 42.70 4.24 -38.28
C PRO A 735 42.70 4.57 -39.78
N THR A 736 42.31 3.64 -40.66
CA THR A 736 42.30 3.83 -42.11
C THR A 736 40.89 4.03 -42.64
N LEU A 737 40.67 5.14 -43.35
CA LEU A 737 39.41 5.40 -44.06
C LEU A 737 39.23 4.40 -45.21
N ASN A 738 38.06 3.78 -45.28
CA ASN A 738 37.68 2.94 -46.42
C ASN A 738 37.47 3.83 -47.66
N LEU A 739 38.28 3.64 -48.71
CA LEU A 739 38.15 4.40 -49.96
C LEU A 739 36.77 4.28 -50.60
N ARG A 740 36.05 3.16 -50.38
CA ARG A 740 34.65 3.00 -50.83
C ARG A 740 33.72 4.08 -50.25
N ALA A 741 33.92 4.46 -48.99
CA ALA A 741 33.10 5.49 -48.34
C ALA A 741 33.37 6.88 -48.94
N MET A 742 34.63 7.20 -49.24
CA MET A 742 34.98 8.42 -49.98
C MET A 742 34.35 8.40 -51.39
N GLY A 743 34.30 7.20 -51.99
CA GLY A 743 33.62 6.89 -53.23
C GLY A 743 32.16 7.32 -53.25
N VAL A 744 31.40 6.89 -52.26
CA VAL A 744 29.96 7.19 -52.15
C VAL A 744 29.73 8.66 -51.84
N ILE A 745 30.53 9.26 -50.94
CA ILE A 745 30.41 10.70 -50.60
C ILE A 745 30.63 11.57 -51.84
N GLY A 746 31.65 11.28 -52.67
CA GLY A 746 31.90 12.06 -53.88
C GLY A 746 30.76 11.97 -54.91
N LEU A 747 30.14 10.80 -55.08
CA LEU A 747 28.94 10.66 -55.92
C LEU A 747 27.76 11.48 -55.39
N ALA A 748 27.55 11.48 -54.07
CA ALA A 748 26.50 12.28 -53.45
C ALA A 748 26.73 13.79 -53.64
N VAL A 749 27.99 14.26 -53.56
CA VAL A 749 28.37 15.66 -53.83
C VAL A 749 28.05 16.04 -55.28
N VAL A 750 28.40 15.20 -56.25
CA VAL A 750 28.05 15.43 -57.67
C VAL A 750 26.52 15.50 -57.85
N GLY A 751 25.79 14.62 -57.19
CA GLY A 751 24.33 14.61 -57.22
C GLY A 751 23.71 15.89 -56.66
N LEU A 752 24.20 16.39 -55.51
CA LEU A 752 23.73 17.64 -54.93
C LEU A 752 24.11 18.87 -55.76
N LEU A 753 25.28 18.89 -56.40
CA LEU A 753 25.66 19.97 -57.34
C LEU A 753 24.67 20.05 -58.50
N ALA A 754 24.34 18.89 -59.09
CA ALA A 754 23.34 18.82 -60.15
C ALA A 754 21.97 19.35 -59.69
N CYS A 755 21.52 18.96 -58.50
CA CYS A 755 20.28 19.48 -57.91
C CYS A 755 20.33 20.99 -57.61
N SER A 756 21.49 21.52 -57.20
CA SER A 756 21.68 22.95 -56.91
C SER A 756 21.56 23.80 -58.17
N VAL A 757 22.10 23.31 -59.29
CA VAL A 757 22.04 23.98 -60.60
C VAL A 757 20.61 24.10 -61.12
N VAL A 758 19.75 23.10 -60.87
CA VAL A 758 18.30 23.18 -61.18
C VAL A 758 17.65 24.37 -60.46
N GLY A 759 18.06 24.67 -59.23
CA GLY A 759 17.54 25.80 -58.46
C GLY A 759 17.95 27.17 -58.99
N TRP A 760 19.06 27.25 -59.74
CA TRP A 760 19.55 28.51 -60.31
C TRP A 760 19.00 28.80 -61.71
N GLN A 761 18.71 27.75 -62.50
CA GLN A 761 18.21 27.88 -63.87
C GLN A 761 17.05 26.91 -64.10
N GLN A 762 15.82 27.39 -63.87
CA GLN A 762 14.60 26.56 -63.93
C GLN A 762 14.19 26.15 -65.36
N GLU A 763 14.62 26.87 -66.40
CA GLU A 763 14.14 26.65 -67.78
C GLU A 763 15.03 25.72 -68.62
N ASP A 764 16.21 25.33 -68.14
CA ASP A 764 17.19 24.60 -68.92
C ASP A 764 17.58 23.23 -68.31
N LEU A 765 17.89 22.26 -69.17
CA LEU A 765 18.36 20.90 -68.82
C LEU A 765 19.74 20.85 -68.13
N TRP A 766 20.21 21.94 -67.52
CA TRP A 766 21.54 22.07 -66.94
C TRP A 766 21.77 21.14 -65.76
N GLY A 767 20.76 20.92 -64.90
CA GLY A 767 20.89 19.98 -63.78
C GLY A 767 21.27 18.57 -64.26
N TYR A 768 20.55 18.05 -65.27
CA TYR A 768 20.85 16.76 -65.88
C TYR A 768 22.25 16.73 -66.53
N ARG A 769 22.63 17.79 -67.26
CA ARG A 769 23.96 17.89 -67.89
C ARG A 769 25.08 17.88 -66.85
N VAL A 770 24.92 18.62 -65.75
CA VAL A 770 25.88 18.65 -64.64
C VAL A 770 26.00 17.29 -63.98
N LEU A 771 24.90 16.55 -63.83
CA LEU A 771 24.93 15.18 -63.32
C LEU A 771 25.76 14.25 -64.22
N MET A 772 25.47 14.25 -65.53
CA MET A 772 26.15 13.37 -66.49
C MET A 772 27.64 13.70 -66.62
N LEU A 773 27.99 14.99 -66.75
CA LEU A 773 29.37 15.45 -66.80
C LEU A 773 30.10 15.16 -65.48
N GLY A 774 29.44 15.40 -64.35
CA GLY A 774 29.99 15.14 -63.02
C GLY A 774 30.27 13.66 -62.77
N TRP A 775 29.37 12.75 -63.17
CA TRP A 775 29.60 11.30 -63.06
C TRP A 775 30.75 10.83 -63.94
N ALA A 776 30.85 11.32 -65.19
CA ALA A 776 31.96 10.99 -66.07
C ALA A 776 33.31 11.48 -65.50
N ALA A 777 33.37 12.74 -65.04
CA ALA A 777 34.56 13.29 -64.41
C ALA A 777 34.95 12.54 -63.13
N TYR A 778 33.97 12.19 -62.30
CA TYR A 778 34.18 11.46 -61.06
C TYR A 778 34.70 10.03 -61.30
N ALA A 779 34.16 9.33 -62.30
CA ALA A 779 34.64 8.00 -62.69
C ALA A 779 36.10 8.05 -63.14
N LEU A 780 36.47 9.03 -63.99
CA LEU A 780 37.85 9.23 -64.44
C LEU A 780 38.80 9.53 -63.27
N ALA A 781 38.38 10.34 -62.30
CA ALA A 781 39.17 10.65 -61.12
C ALA A 781 39.39 9.43 -60.20
N TRP A 782 38.48 8.44 -60.18
CA TRP A 782 38.63 7.23 -59.37
C TRP A 782 39.60 6.20 -59.93
N VAL A 783 39.74 6.10 -61.26
CA VAL A 783 40.65 5.14 -61.91
C VAL A 783 42.06 5.14 -61.30
N PRO A 784 42.77 6.28 -61.15
CA PRO A 784 44.12 6.29 -60.57
C PRO A 784 44.15 5.91 -59.10
N ALA A 785 43.11 6.25 -58.32
CA ALA A 785 43.06 5.95 -56.90
C ALA A 785 42.69 4.47 -56.64
N ALA A 786 41.86 3.86 -57.47
CA ALA A 786 41.62 2.42 -57.48
C ALA A 786 42.89 1.64 -57.87
N TRP A 787 43.60 2.09 -58.89
CA TRP A 787 44.86 1.47 -59.33
C TRP A 787 45.94 1.50 -58.23
N ARG A 788 46.08 2.61 -57.50
CA ARG A 788 46.99 2.71 -56.35
C ARG A 788 46.63 1.76 -55.20
N MET A 789 45.36 1.41 -55.02
CA MET A 789 44.94 0.46 -53.99
C MET A 789 45.37 -0.96 -54.32
N VAL A 790 45.12 -1.41 -55.56
CA VAL A 790 45.47 -2.75 -56.03
C VAL A 790 46.98 -2.99 -55.90
N ARG A 791 47.80 -2.02 -56.33
CA ARG A 791 49.27 -2.11 -56.18
C ARG A 791 49.73 -2.21 -54.72
N ARG A 792 49.03 -1.57 -53.77
CA ARG A 792 49.37 -1.62 -52.35
C ARG A 792 48.98 -2.94 -51.68
N SER A 793 47.94 -3.63 -52.16
CA SER A 793 47.60 -4.98 -51.68
C SER A 793 48.59 -6.02 -52.19
N GLU A 794 48.97 -5.95 -53.47
CA GLU A 794 49.94 -6.87 -54.08
C GLU A 794 51.29 -6.81 -53.35
N GLY A 795 51.82 -5.61 -53.11
CA GLY A 795 53.09 -5.46 -52.37
C GLY A 795 53.04 -5.87 -50.89
N ARG A 796 51.85 -5.94 -50.26
CA ARG A 796 51.70 -6.47 -48.89
C ARG A 796 51.69 -7.99 -48.85
N GLU A 797 51.05 -8.64 -49.82
CA GLU A 797 51.02 -10.10 -49.93
C GLU A 797 52.40 -10.66 -50.30
N GLU A 798 53.13 -10.00 -51.20
CA GLU A 798 54.52 -10.36 -51.50
C GLU A 798 55.43 -10.21 -50.27
N GLY A 799 55.26 -9.12 -49.51
CA GLY A 799 56.04 -8.88 -48.29
C GLY A 799 55.62 -9.72 -47.07
N SER A 800 54.44 -10.35 -47.06
CA SER A 800 54.06 -11.35 -46.04
C SER A 800 54.58 -12.72 -46.42
N ARG A 801 54.46 -13.13 -47.70
CA ARG A 801 55.06 -14.37 -48.20
C ARG A 801 56.56 -14.38 -47.97
N ALA A 802 57.28 -13.32 -48.35
CA ALA A 802 58.73 -13.23 -48.15
C ALA A 802 59.18 -13.22 -46.66
N ARG A 803 58.25 -13.15 -45.69
CA ARG A 803 58.54 -13.30 -44.25
C ARG A 803 58.13 -14.66 -43.68
N GLU A 804 57.28 -15.41 -44.38
CA GLU A 804 56.92 -16.80 -44.06
C GLU A 804 57.95 -17.79 -44.63
N TRP A 805 58.61 -17.43 -45.73
CA TRP A 805 59.85 -18.06 -46.24
C TRP A 805 61.06 -17.54 -45.46
#